data_AF-A0A9W9PIX0-F1
#
_entry.id   AF-A0A9W9PIX0-F1
#
_cell.length_a   1.000
_cell.length_b   1.000
_cell.length_c   1.000
_cell.angle_alpha   90.00
_cell.angle_beta   90.00
_cell.angle_gamma   90.00
#
_symmetry.space_group_name_H-M   'P 1'
#
loop_
_entity.id
_entity.type
_entity.pdbx_description
1 polymer ?
#
loop_
_entity_poly.entity_id
_entity_poly.type
_entity_poly.pdbx_seq_one_letter_code
_entity_poly.pdbx_strand_id
1 'polypeptide(L)'
;MSVHYSAARLKKWAICMIKHILAFKIRMSDPFQADRLAYLEEKVNLILSGNKSGSHDQAHGNLPDAPETGYSAPSCPSSTDIGGTLTDSFLLGLGYEDSKLHGPARVSQAIDVYFQYCHRQPIWCFDREEVKDPSYISEELACSILTLTARFSQDRDDLQHYGDTARTLVMLRIANGTVEIETIESLCLLSFASFLDGNGHLGRFHLGLALQLCRSAMLDISTTYGVECPAAERKKRLFWSLQSLEQTYGQINGTLSVPGEVLRSFYVDTGNDPNVQHTERKPPPMPLDEIGCSGPDDTGIWNLSLHFGWVWSRVRAYVFDCAQSRLKEPWRNDSMYATVISDLTELENKLSLCHRYDSVKFYERRADELRRSRDYWTPWLKLQFTYHTILTVLNHPFLYIVASQHNHNLTIPNTFWRRSSELVVLHATWIVRMIDMVNDKKMRLTDPFFGHAAAIAATVHLYYCCAADPRLKYKSKTDFAKCRKFLKSFVSFSPACQGLDRTLDKMTRIASGSEKVDFDWEPSKIHLSIPLMWEVLQINNSPRAEEPATAALLHPTLSPMVFPEDTDNPSSTLEIIVAMSPEITVNTADGGSAAHIPPHVPRVSSLPASPTSNAGADKLVAPADSLMANTPWLWTDPAQFVDMEPLGYPESESTMGNVDGFSAWWDIGNL
;
A
#
# COMPACT_ATOMS: atom_id res chain seq x y z
N MET A 1 1.93 -43.33 -35.99
CA MET A 1 2.78 -42.61 -36.98
C MET A 1 2.43 -41.13 -37.21
N SER A 2 1.49 -40.51 -36.48
CA SER A 2 1.15 -39.08 -36.66
C SER A 2 1.85 -38.11 -35.68
N VAL A 3 2.41 -38.60 -34.57
CA VAL A 3 2.99 -37.73 -33.52
C VAL A 3 4.46 -37.34 -33.80
N HIS A 4 5.22 -38.14 -34.56
CA HIS A 4 6.61 -37.83 -34.91
C HIS A 4 6.76 -36.80 -36.05
N TYR A 5 5.72 -36.57 -36.86
CA TYR A 5 5.77 -35.60 -37.97
C TYR A 5 5.59 -34.14 -37.49
N SER A 6 4.99 -33.93 -36.31
CA SER A 6 4.72 -32.60 -35.74
C SER A 6 5.95 -31.98 -35.09
N ALA A 7 6.74 -32.77 -34.33
CA ALA A 7 7.94 -32.29 -33.64
C ALA A 7 9.06 -31.84 -34.60
N ALA A 8 9.18 -32.48 -35.77
CA ALA A 8 10.16 -32.11 -36.79
C ALA A 8 9.82 -30.79 -37.50
N ARG A 9 8.52 -30.48 -37.69
CA ARG A 9 8.05 -29.20 -38.24
C ARG A 9 8.21 -28.05 -37.25
N LEU A 10 7.91 -28.28 -35.97
CA LEU A 10 8.13 -27.29 -34.90
C LEU A 10 9.61 -26.95 -34.72
N LYS A 11 10.51 -27.94 -34.78
CA LYS A 11 11.97 -27.68 -34.76
C LYS A 11 12.44 -26.89 -35.98
N LYS A 12 11.96 -27.19 -37.19
CA LYS A 12 12.28 -26.40 -38.39
C LYS A 12 11.76 -24.96 -38.31
N TRP A 13 10.57 -24.75 -37.73
CA TRP A 13 9.98 -23.42 -37.59
C TRP A 13 10.72 -22.58 -36.54
N ALA A 14 11.07 -23.16 -35.39
CA ALA A 14 11.86 -22.50 -34.37
C ALA A 14 13.27 -22.11 -34.86
N ILE A 15 13.94 -22.99 -35.63
CA ILE A 15 15.25 -22.71 -36.22
C ILE A 15 15.16 -21.58 -37.28
N CYS A 16 14.08 -21.53 -38.07
CA CYS A 16 13.87 -20.48 -39.07
C CYS A 16 13.59 -19.11 -38.42
N MET A 17 12.85 -19.09 -37.31
CA MET A 17 12.57 -17.90 -36.54
C MET A 17 13.82 -17.36 -35.82
N ILE A 18 14.64 -18.25 -35.24
CA ILE A 18 15.91 -17.87 -34.62
C ILE A 18 16.89 -17.31 -35.67
N LYS A 19 16.95 -17.90 -36.87
CA LYS A 19 17.74 -17.36 -38.00
C LYS A 19 17.28 -15.96 -38.41
N HIS A 20 15.97 -15.70 -38.49
CA HIS A 20 15.45 -14.38 -38.82
C HIS A 20 15.75 -13.34 -37.73
N ILE A 21 15.65 -13.71 -36.45
CA ILE A 21 15.92 -12.82 -35.32
C ILE A 21 17.42 -12.49 -35.23
N LEU A 22 18.31 -13.47 -35.45
CA LEU A 22 19.76 -13.21 -35.50
C LEU A 22 20.14 -12.35 -36.72
N ALA A 23 19.58 -12.64 -37.91
CA ALA A 23 19.84 -11.85 -39.11
C ALA A 23 19.36 -10.40 -38.97
N PHE A 24 18.21 -10.18 -38.31
CA PHE A 24 17.67 -8.85 -38.05
C PHE A 24 18.49 -8.07 -37.00
N LYS A 25 19.02 -8.76 -35.98
CA LYS A 25 19.83 -8.14 -34.92
C LYS A 25 21.26 -7.81 -35.37
N ILE A 26 21.82 -8.61 -36.27
CA ILE A 26 23.18 -8.38 -36.83
C ILE A 26 23.14 -7.28 -37.90
N ARG A 27 22.05 -7.13 -38.66
CA ARG A 27 21.89 -6.06 -39.66
C ARG A 27 21.77 -4.66 -39.05
N MET A 28 21.56 -4.55 -37.73
CA MET A 28 21.49 -3.30 -36.98
C MET A 28 22.80 -2.91 -36.27
N SER A 29 23.88 -3.69 -36.43
CA SER A 29 25.16 -3.42 -35.73
C SER A 29 26.36 -3.61 -36.64
N ASP A 30 26.86 -2.48 -37.18
CA ASP A 30 28.19 -2.22 -37.74
C ASP A 30 28.67 -3.06 -38.97
N PRO A 31 29.09 -2.45 -40.11
CA PRO A 31 29.42 -3.17 -41.35
C PRO A 31 30.65 -4.11 -41.31
N PHE A 32 31.43 -4.12 -40.22
CA PHE A 32 32.67 -4.90 -40.12
C PHE A 32 32.49 -6.38 -39.74
N GLN A 33 31.25 -6.88 -39.61
CA GLN A 33 30.98 -8.28 -39.22
C GLN A 33 30.48 -9.19 -40.35
N ALA A 34 30.30 -8.67 -41.57
CA ALA A 34 29.78 -9.45 -42.70
C ALA A 34 30.73 -10.60 -43.15
N ASP A 35 32.04 -10.36 -43.18
CA ASP A 35 33.03 -11.36 -43.60
C ASP A 35 33.15 -12.52 -42.60
N ARG A 36 32.97 -12.21 -41.31
CA ARG A 36 33.00 -13.19 -40.22
C ARG A 36 31.74 -14.06 -40.22
N LEU A 37 30.62 -13.52 -40.69
CA LEU A 37 29.37 -14.26 -40.90
C LEU A 37 29.47 -15.22 -42.10
N ALA A 38 30.04 -14.78 -43.22
CA ALA A 38 30.25 -15.63 -44.40
C ALA A 38 31.14 -16.84 -44.09
N TYR A 39 32.21 -16.63 -43.31
CA TYR A 39 33.10 -17.69 -42.84
C TYR A 39 32.41 -18.70 -41.90
N LEU A 40 31.50 -18.23 -41.03
CA LEU A 40 30.74 -19.10 -40.12
C LEU A 40 29.62 -19.86 -40.85
N GLU A 41 28.99 -19.26 -41.85
CA GLU A 41 28.00 -19.92 -42.70
C GLU A 41 28.63 -21.02 -43.57
N GLU A 42 29.83 -20.81 -44.10
CA GLU A 42 30.59 -21.82 -44.85
C GLU A 42 30.95 -23.03 -43.96
N LYS A 43 31.43 -22.79 -42.74
CA LYS A 43 31.76 -23.86 -41.78
C LYS A 43 30.52 -24.64 -41.32
N VAL A 44 29.39 -23.97 -41.13
CA VAL A 44 28.14 -24.63 -40.72
C VAL A 44 27.55 -25.46 -41.86
N ASN A 45 27.67 -24.98 -43.11
CA ASN A 45 27.24 -25.76 -44.28
C ASN A 45 28.10 -27.03 -44.48
N LEU A 46 29.41 -26.96 -44.23
CA LEU A 46 30.31 -28.12 -44.26
C LEU A 46 29.96 -29.20 -43.20
N ILE A 47 29.44 -28.78 -42.04
CA ILE A 47 29.01 -29.68 -40.96
C ILE A 47 27.64 -30.29 -41.27
N LEU A 48 26.76 -29.54 -41.95
CA LEU A 48 25.41 -30.00 -42.30
C LEU A 48 25.38 -30.91 -43.54
N SER A 49 26.34 -30.80 -44.45
CA SER A 49 26.45 -31.62 -45.66
C SER A 49 27.19 -32.94 -45.43
N GLY A 50 27.05 -33.54 -44.24
CA GLY A 50 27.80 -34.73 -43.84
C GLY A 50 27.76 -35.83 -44.91
N ASN A 51 28.94 -36.18 -45.44
CA ASN A 51 29.09 -37.35 -46.29
C ASN A 51 30.18 -38.26 -45.73
N LYS A 52 29.76 -39.50 -45.46
CA LYS A 52 30.63 -40.66 -45.36
C LYS A 52 31.18 -40.96 -46.75
N SER A 53 32.49 -41.06 -46.88
CA SER A 53 33.16 -42.02 -47.76
C SER A 53 34.49 -42.37 -47.12
N GLY A 54 34.63 -43.64 -46.75
CA GLY A 54 35.81 -44.14 -46.07
C GLY A 54 36.96 -44.50 -47.01
N SER A 55 37.95 -45.13 -46.38
CA SER A 55 38.96 -46.03 -46.94
C SER A 55 40.29 -45.40 -47.40
N HIS A 56 41.29 -45.77 -46.60
CA HIS A 56 42.64 -46.21 -46.97
C HIS A 56 43.78 -45.21 -47.24
N ASP A 57 44.85 -45.51 -46.49
CA ASP A 57 46.28 -45.51 -46.84
C ASP A 57 47.23 -44.39 -46.38
N GLN A 58 47.96 -44.76 -45.31
CA GLN A 58 49.42 -44.89 -45.23
C GLN A 58 50.34 -43.71 -45.59
N ALA A 59 51.00 -43.26 -44.51
CA ALA A 59 52.46 -43.27 -44.31
C ALA A 59 53.33 -42.06 -44.76
N HIS A 60 54.22 -41.72 -43.82
CA HIS A 60 55.47 -40.94 -43.90
C HIS A 60 55.33 -39.40 -44.04
N GLY A 61 56.02 -38.55 -43.26
CA GLY A 61 56.99 -38.74 -42.18
C GLY A 61 57.50 -37.37 -41.64
N ASN A 62 58.24 -37.46 -40.53
CA ASN A 62 59.24 -36.51 -39.97
C ASN A 62 58.81 -35.18 -39.27
N LEU A 63 59.13 -35.17 -37.95
CA LEU A 63 59.23 -34.10 -36.93
C LEU A 63 60.31 -33.01 -37.22
N PRO A 64 60.61 -32.00 -36.34
CA PRO A 64 59.94 -31.45 -35.13
C PRO A 64 59.78 -29.88 -35.22
N ASP A 65 59.16 -29.09 -34.34
CA ASP A 65 59.50 -28.76 -32.94
C ASP A 65 58.37 -27.94 -32.25
N ALA A 66 58.35 -28.02 -30.92
CA ALA A 66 57.30 -27.64 -29.96
C ALA A 66 57.22 -26.11 -29.62
N PRO A 67 56.58 -25.66 -28.50
CA PRO A 67 55.39 -26.11 -27.75
C PRO A 67 54.36 -24.95 -27.53
N GLU A 68 53.12 -25.22 -27.09
CA GLU A 68 52.49 -24.38 -26.03
C GLU A 68 51.21 -25.02 -25.44
N THR A 69 51.39 -25.48 -24.20
CA THR A 69 50.47 -25.45 -23.04
C THR A 69 48.96 -25.60 -23.27
N GLY A 70 48.47 -26.80 -22.93
CA GLY A 70 47.06 -27.09 -22.74
C GLY A 70 46.53 -26.73 -21.35
N TYR A 71 45.23 -26.47 -21.30
CA TYR A 71 44.39 -26.77 -20.14
C TYR A 71 43.35 -27.80 -20.59
N SER A 72 43.51 -29.03 -20.11
CA SER A 72 42.55 -30.11 -20.24
C SER A 72 41.53 -30.03 -19.11
N ALA A 73 40.25 -30.08 -19.47
CA ALA A 73 39.17 -30.46 -18.56
C ALA A 73 39.19 -31.99 -18.36
N PRO A 74 38.99 -32.51 -17.14
CA PRO A 74 38.73 -33.93 -16.96
C PRO A 74 37.24 -34.23 -17.14
N SER A 75 37.02 -35.23 -17.99
CA SER A 75 35.78 -35.95 -18.27
C SER A 75 35.23 -36.71 -17.07
N CYS A 76 33.90 -36.71 -16.91
CA CYS A 76 33.17 -37.73 -16.14
C CYS A 76 33.22 -39.09 -16.86
N PRO A 77 33.35 -40.20 -16.11
CA PRO A 77 32.88 -41.51 -16.54
C PRO A 77 31.57 -41.91 -15.83
N SER A 78 30.76 -42.65 -16.58
CA SER A 78 29.43 -43.17 -16.26
C SER A 78 29.44 -44.53 -15.54
N SER A 79 28.30 -44.82 -14.87
CA SER A 79 27.73 -46.11 -14.42
C SER A 79 28.52 -46.88 -13.35
N THR A 80 27.92 -47.46 -12.29
CA THR A 80 26.80 -48.42 -12.27
C THR A 80 26.37 -48.67 -10.81
N ASP A 81 25.17 -49.23 -10.62
CA ASP A 81 24.49 -49.67 -9.39
C ASP A 81 25.35 -50.23 -8.23
N ILE A 82 25.06 -49.79 -7.00
CA ILE A 82 25.05 -50.64 -5.79
C ILE A 82 23.93 -50.14 -4.86
N GLY A 83 22.99 -51.02 -4.54
CA GLY A 83 21.95 -50.78 -3.55
C GLY A 83 22.51 -50.63 -2.13
N GLY A 84 21.93 -49.70 -1.37
CA GLY A 84 22.27 -49.47 0.02
C GLY A 84 21.40 -48.35 0.59
N THR A 85 20.48 -48.75 1.47
CA THR A 85 19.63 -47.93 2.32
C THR A 85 20.40 -46.72 2.91
N LEU A 86 20.03 -45.52 2.48
CA LEU A 86 20.47 -44.25 3.09
C LEU A 86 19.23 -43.45 3.51
N THR A 87 18.47 -44.02 4.43
CA THR A 87 17.69 -43.28 5.41
C THR A 87 18.54 -43.13 6.68
N ASP A 88 18.33 -42.05 7.42
CA ASP A 88 18.89 -41.78 8.78
C ASP A 88 20.31 -41.20 8.94
N SER A 89 20.64 -40.08 8.27
CA SER A 89 21.71 -39.21 8.82
C SER A 89 21.46 -37.70 8.77
N PHE A 90 20.44 -37.22 8.06
CA PHE A 90 20.07 -35.80 8.09
C PHE A 90 18.98 -35.43 9.11
N LEU A 91 18.31 -36.42 9.72
CA LEU A 91 17.20 -36.19 10.66
C LEU A 91 17.60 -36.19 12.15
N LEU A 92 18.83 -36.58 12.50
CA LEU A 92 19.27 -36.73 13.90
C LEU A 92 19.91 -35.47 14.52
N GLY A 93 19.98 -34.36 13.79
CA GLY A 93 20.51 -33.09 14.29
C GLY A 93 19.44 -32.07 14.73
N LEU A 94 18.17 -32.34 14.44
CA LEU A 94 17.04 -31.56 14.95
C LEU A 94 16.52 -32.29 16.18
N GLY A 95 16.72 -31.71 17.37
CA GLY A 95 16.22 -32.25 18.62
C GLY A 95 14.71 -32.49 18.54
N TYR A 96 14.34 -33.75 18.33
CA TYR A 96 12.97 -34.25 18.35
C TYR A 96 12.55 -34.62 19.80
N GLU A 97 12.96 -33.79 20.76
CA GLU A 97 12.51 -33.81 22.15
C GLU A 97 12.08 -32.40 22.55
N ASP A 98 11.06 -31.85 21.89
CA ASP A 98 10.29 -30.73 22.47
C ASP A 98 8.88 -30.60 21.86
N SER A 99 8.19 -31.73 21.72
CA SER A 99 6.85 -31.86 21.13
C SER A 99 5.72 -31.10 21.87
N LYS A 100 6.07 -30.14 22.75
CA LYS A 100 5.14 -29.21 23.42
C LYS A 100 5.79 -27.84 23.66
N LEU A 101 6.54 -27.32 22.68
CA LEU A 101 7.21 -26.03 22.83
C LEU A 101 6.24 -24.89 23.19
N HIS A 102 4.95 -25.00 22.83
CA HIS A 102 3.93 -23.99 23.14
C HIS A 102 2.71 -24.64 23.80
N GLY A 103 2.40 -24.23 25.03
CA GLY A 103 1.18 -24.68 25.70
C GLY A 103 -0.06 -24.21 24.92
N PRO A 104 -1.10 -25.04 24.75
CA PRO A 104 -2.31 -24.69 23.99
C PRO A 104 -3.01 -23.42 24.52
N ALA A 105 -2.80 -23.11 25.81
CA ALA A 105 -3.25 -21.86 26.43
C ALA A 105 -2.59 -20.61 25.81
N ARG A 106 -1.29 -20.67 25.47
CA ARG A 106 -0.55 -19.54 24.88
C ARG A 106 -1.01 -19.27 23.45
N VAL A 107 -1.23 -20.33 22.67
CA VAL A 107 -1.80 -20.22 21.30
C VAL A 107 -3.21 -19.63 21.36
N SER A 108 -4.06 -20.10 22.29
CA SER A 108 -5.41 -19.56 22.50
C SER A 108 -5.39 -18.05 22.80
N GLN A 109 -4.48 -17.62 23.70
CA GLN A 109 -4.31 -16.20 24.02
C GLN A 109 -3.84 -15.40 22.80
N ALA A 110 -2.90 -15.94 22.02
CA ALA A 110 -2.42 -15.29 20.81
C ALA A 110 -3.53 -15.13 19.76
N ILE A 111 -4.41 -16.12 19.62
CA ILE A 111 -5.60 -16.04 18.76
C ILE A 111 -6.52 -14.90 19.23
N ASP A 112 -6.78 -14.77 20.52
CA ASP A 112 -7.58 -13.65 21.06
C ASP A 112 -6.97 -12.29 20.74
N VAL A 113 -5.65 -12.16 20.90
CA VAL A 113 -4.89 -10.95 20.56
C VAL A 113 -4.94 -10.67 19.05
N TYR A 114 -4.86 -11.69 18.19
CA TYR A 114 -5.00 -11.54 16.74
C TYR A 114 -6.36 -10.94 16.36
N PHE A 115 -7.45 -11.48 16.89
CA PHE A 115 -8.79 -10.94 16.61
C PHE A 115 -9.01 -9.55 17.22
N GLN A 116 -8.32 -9.22 18.32
CA GLN A 116 -8.40 -7.90 18.90
C GLN A 116 -7.68 -6.83 18.06
N TYR A 117 -6.55 -7.18 17.43
CA TYR A 117 -5.62 -6.20 16.86
C TYR A 117 -5.43 -6.27 15.34
N CYS A 118 -5.50 -7.45 14.74
CA CYS A 118 -5.07 -7.68 13.35
C CYS A 118 -6.22 -8.11 12.42
N HIS A 119 -7.24 -8.79 12.95
CA HIS A 119 -8.37 -9.24 12.15
C HIS A 119 -9.07 -8.04 11.47
N ARG A 120 -9.27 -8.18 10.16
CA ARG A 120 -9.81 -7.15 9.25
C ARG A 120 -9.01 -5.84 9.28
N GLN A 121 -7.70 -5.89 9.61
CA GLN A 121 -6.78 -4.75 9.65
C GLN A 121 -5.32 -5.11 9.25
N PRO A 122 -4.97 -5.10 7.95
CA PRO A 122 -5.87 -5.12 6.79
C PRO A 122 -6.29 -6.55 6.41
N ILE A 123 -5.71 -7.58 7.04
CA ILE A 123 -5.86 -8.99 6.68
C ILE A 123 -7.11 -9.63 7.29
N TRP A 124 -7.76 -10.50 6.53
CA TRP A 124 -8.90 -11.31 6.93
C TRP A 124 -8.76 -12.71 6.33
N CYS A 125 -7.77 -13.48 6.79
CA CYS A 125 -7.51 -14.82 6.25
C CYS A 125 -8.57 -15.85 6.68
N PHE A 126 -8.95 -15.80 7.96
CA PHE A 126 -9.85 -16.76 8.60
C PHE A 126 -10.72 -16.09 9.67
N ASP A 127 -11.81 -16.77 10.01
CA ASP A 127 -12.75 -16.39 11.07
C ASP A 127 -12.46 -17.13 12.38
N ARG A 128 -13.01 -16.60 13.48
CA ARG A 128 -12.72 -17.12 14.83
C ARG A 128 -13.09 -18.58 15.01
N GLU A 129 -14.19 -19.04 14.40
CA GLU A 129 -14.62 -20.43 14.51
C GLU A 129 -13.67 -21.39 13.75
N GLU A 130 -12.95 -20.91 12.73
CA GLU A 130 -12.01 -21.73 11.93
C GLU A 130 -10.68 -21.99 12.66
N VAL A 131 -10.35 -21.20 13.68
CA VAL A 131 -9.12 -21.30 14.48
C VAL A 131 -9.41 -21.40 15.99
N LYS A 132 -10.62 -21.80 16.37
CA LYS A 132 -11.06 -21.78 17.78
C LYS A 132 -10.37 -22.83 18.64
N ASP A 133 -10.11 -24.00 18.07
CA ASP A 133 -9.45 -25.09 18.76
C ASP A 133 -7.98 -25.14 18.32
N PRO A 134 -7.03 -24.78 19.21
CA PRO A 134 -5.60 -24.79 18.91
C PRO A 134 -5.06 -26.15 18.47
N SER A 135 -5.77 -27.24 18.80
CA SER A 135 -5.35 -28.62 18.49
C SER A 135 -5.47 -28.96 17.00
N TYR A 136 -6.31 -28.23 16.26
CA TYR A 136 -6.54 -28.43 14.82
C TYR A 136 -5.78 -27.46 13.93
N ILE A 137 -5.06 -26.49 14.53
CA ILE A 137 -4.24 -25.52 13.79
C ILE A 137 -2.87 -26.14 13.55
N SER A 138 -2.37 -26.02 12.33
CA SER A 138 -1.00 -26.42 11.99
C SER A 138 0.04 -25.63 12.81
N GLU A 139 1.17 -26.28 13.10
CA GLU A 139 2.23 -25.70 13.92
C GLU A 139 2.81 -24.42 13.28
N GLU A 140 2.94 -24.39 11.95
CA GLU A 140 3.38 -23.20 11.21
C GLU A 140 2.43 -22.01 11.39
N LEU A 141 1.11 -22.25 11.41
CA LEU A 141 0.11 -21.19 11.55
C LEU A 141 0.07 -20.70 12.99
N ALA A 142 0.13 -21.60 13.97
CA ALA A 142 0.24 -21.23 15.38
C ALA A 142 1.48 -20.35 15.65
N CYS A 143 2.65 -20.74 15.12
CA CYS A 143 3.87 -19.94 15.24
C CYS A 143 3.75 -18.59 14.52
N SER A 144 3.09 -18.54 13.36
CA SER A 144 2.87 -17.28 12.62
C SER A 144 1.94 -16.31 13.36
N ILE A 145 0.87 -16.82 13.99
CA ILE A 145 -0.03 -16.04 14.84
C ILE A 145 0.74 -15.50 16.05
N LEU A 146 1.53 -16.34 16.73
CA LEU A 146 2.39 -15.93 17.84
C LEU A 146 3.38 -14.84 17.44
N THR A 147 4.05 -15.01 16.30
CA THR A 147 4.98 -14.02 15.72
C THR A 147 4.30 -12.67 15.51
N LEU A 148 3.12 -12.66 14.88
CA LEU A 148 2.42 -11.40 14.60
C LEU A 148 1.93 -10.72 15.89
N THR A 149 1.44 -11.49 16.85
CA THR A 149 0.73 -10.98 18.04
C THR A 149 1.64 -10.65 19.22
N ALA A 150 2.82 -11.24 19.30
CA ALA A 150 3.75 -11.02 20.42
C ALA A 150 4.14 -9.53 20.60
N ARG A 151 4.12 -8.72 19.53
CA ARG A 151 4.32 -7.25 19.62
C ARG A 151 3.30 -6.52 20.50
N PHE A 152 2.14 -7.11 20.73
CA PHE A 152 1.06 -6.58 21.57
C PHE A 152 1.05 -7.19 22.98
N SER A 153 1.93 -8.14 23.24
CA SER A 153 2.11 -8.83 24.53
C SER A 153 3.38 -8.34 25.23
N GLN A 154 3.54 -8.71 26.51
CA GLN A 154 4.72 -8.35 27.30
C GLN A 154 5.97 -9.16 26.89
N ASP A 155 5.79 -10.36 26.34
CA ASP A 155 6.86 -11.28 25.94
C ASP A 155 7.39 -10.97 24.52
N ARG A 156 8.18 -9.90 24.40
CA ARG A 156 8.78 -9.50 23.11
C ARG A 156 10.01 -10.30 22.73
N ASP A 157 10.68 -10.92 23.68
CA ASP A 157 11.96 -11.61 23.41
C ASP A 157 11.75 -12.93 22.63
N ASP A 158 10.53 -13.48 22.65
CA ASP A 158 10.19 -14.71 21.92
C ASP A 158 9.81 -14.48 20.44
N LEU A 159 9.69 -13.21 20.00
CA LEU A 159 9.27 -12.83 18.62
C LEU A 159 10.11 -13.49 17.54
N GLN A 160 11.43 -13.46 17.71
CA GLN A 160 12.38 -13.95 16.71
C GLN A 160 12.34 -15.49 16.62
N HIS A 161 12.16 -16.16 17.75
CA HIS A 161 12.08 -17.61 17.80
C HIS A 161 10.82 -18.15 17.08
N TYR A 162 9.65 -17.58 17.35
CA TYR A 162 8.41 -17.98 16.66
C TYR A 162 8.49 -17.75 15.15
N GLY A 163 9.06 -16.62 14.73
CA GLY A 163 9.20 -16.27 13.32
C GLY A 163 10.12 -17.23 12.58
N ASP A 164 11.25 -17.61 13.19
CA ASP A 164 12.19 -18.57 12.61
C ASP A 164 11.61 -19.99 12.53
N THR A 165 10.89 -20.43 13.57
CA THR A 165 10.20 -21.73 13.56
C THR A 165 9.11 -21.77 12.48
N ALA A 166 8.24 -20.75 12.41
CA ALA A 166 7.20 -20.66 11.39
C ALA A 166 7.79 -20.71 9.97
N ARG A 167 8.84 -19.92 9.71
CA ARG A 167 9.51 -19.89 8.40
C ARG A 167 10.12 -21.24 8.05
N THR A 168 10.74 -21.92 9.01
CA THR A 168 11.35 -23.24 8.80
C THR A 168 10.29 -24.28 8.42
N LEU A 169 9.19 -24.34 9.18
CA LEU A 169 8.08 -25.25 8.93
C LEU A 169 7.42 -24.98 7.57
N VAL A 170 7.16 -23.72 7.23
CA VAL A 170 6.62 -23.32 5.93
C VAL A 170 7.54 -23.79 4.79
N MET A 171 8.84 -23.56 4.88
CA MET A 171 9.78 -23.99 3.84
C MET A 171 9.86 -25.51 3.73
N LEU A 172 9.75 -26.24 4.84
CA LEU A 172 9.69 -27.70 4.85
C LEU A 172 8.42 -28.22 4.15
N ARG A 173 7.25 -27.61 4.41
CA ARG A 173 5.99 -27.93 3.72
C ARG A 173 6.13 -27.76 2.20
N ILE A 174 6.75 -26.65 1.77
CA ILE A 174 7.02 -26.36 0.36
C ILE A 174 7.96 -27.41 -0.24
N ALA A 175 9.09 -27.70 0.42
CA ALA A 175 10.07 -28.67 -0.06
C ALA A 175 9.48 -30.09 -0.20
N ASN A 176 8.59 -30.47 0.71
CA ASN A 176 7.93 -31.77 0.70
C ASN A 176 6.71 -31.83 -0.23
N GLY A 177 6.30 -30.73 -0.85
CA GLY A 177 5.09 -30.67 -1.67
C GLY A 177 3.79 -30.89 -0.87
N THR A 178 3.79 -30.55 0.42
CA THR A 178 2.68 -30.73 1.37
C THR A 178 2.06 -29.39 1.78
N VAL A 179 2.06 -28.42 0.87
CA VAL A 179 1.53 -27.07 1.10
C VAL A 179 0.02 -27.14 1.29
N GLU A 180 -0.45 -26.63 2.43
CA GLU A 180 -1.87 -26.49 2.75
C GLU A 180 -2.29 -25.01 2.76
N ILE A 181 -3.59 -24.74 2.91
CA ILE A 181 -4.09 -23.37 3.02
C ILE A 181 -3.43 -22.62 4.19
N GLU A 182 -3.24 -23.31 5.31
CA GLU A 182 -2.64 -22.74 6.52
C GLU A 182 -1.17 -22.38 6.33
N THR A 183 -0.45 -23.09 5.44
CA THR A 183 0.90 -22.74 5.03
C THR A 183 0.93 -21.39 4.30
N ILE A 184 -0.06 -21.11 3.45
CA ILE A 184 -0.18 -19.83 2.73
C ILE A 184 -0.69 -18.72 3.68
N GLU A 185 -1.60 -19.03 4.60
CA GLU A 185 -2.03 -18.12 5.67
C GLU A 185 -0.85 -17.71 6.55
N SER A 186 0.01 -18.66 6.91
CA SER A 186 1.25 -18.42 7.65
C SER A 186 2.14 -17.41 6.93
N LEU A 187 2.36 -17.58 5.61
CA LEU A 187 3.10 -16.62 4.80
C LEU A 187 2.42 -15.23 4.76
N CYS A 188 1.09 -15.16 4.73
CA CYS A 188 0.34 -13.90 4.79
C CYS A 188 0.60 -13.16 6.12
N LEU A 189 0.52 -13.89 7.25
CA LEU A 189 0.78 -13.34 8.58
C LEU A 189 2.24 -12.90 8.75
N LEU A 190 3.20 -13.73 8.32
CA LEU A 190 4.63 -13.42 8.36
C LEU A 190 4.99 -12.23 7.47
N SER A 191 4.32 -12.08 6.32
CA SER A 191 4.46 -10.90 5.46
C SER A 191 4.02 -9.64 6.19
N PHE A 192 2.82 -9.66 6.79
CA PHE A 192 2.30 -8.52 7.53
C PHE A 192 3.15 -8.17 8.75
N ALA A 193 3.63 -9.17 9.50
CA ALA A 193 4.58 -8.98 10.60
C ALA A 193 5.85 -8.27 10.12
N SER A 194 6.44 -8.73 9.01
CA SER A 194 7.64 -8.11 8.44
C SER A 194 7.41 -6.65 8.01
N PHE A 195 6.21 -6.33 7.50
CA PHE A 195 5.86 -4.94 7.16
C PHE A 195 5.69 -4.05 8.39
N LEU A 196 5.12 -4.57 9.48
CA LEU A 196 5.08 -3.85 10.77
C LEU A 196 6.49 -3.60 11.31
N ASP A 197 7.41 -4.55 11.10
CA ASP A 197 8.80 -4.48 11.54
C ASP A 197 9.68 -3.60 10.63
N GLY A 198 9.13 -3.08 9.53
CA GLY A 198 9.88 -2.24 8.58
C GLY A 198 10.81 -3.03 7.65
N ASN A 199 10.84 -4.36 7.75
CA ASN A 199 11.60 -5.23 6.85
C ASN A 199 10.80 -5.49 5.56
N GLY A 200 10.75 -4.48 4.69
CA GLY A 200 9.97 -4.52 3.45
C GLY A 200 10.42 -5.60 2.47
N HIS A 201 11.71 -5.92 2.40
CA HIS A 201 12.21 -6.98 1.53
C HIS A 201 11.74 -8.36 1.97
N LEU A 202 11.86 -8.68 3.26
CA LEU A 202 11.38 -9.95 3.80
C LEU A 202 9.85 -10.06 3.67
N GLY A 203 9.14 -8.97 3.97
CA GLY A 203 7.68 -8.91 3.82
C GLY A 203 7.24 -9.17 2.38
N ARG A 204 7.88 -8.53 1.39
CA ARG A 204 7.61 -8.75 -0.04
C ARG A 204 8.01 -10.14 -0.50
N PHE A 205 9.06 -10.74 0.05
CA PHE A 205 9.45 -12.11 -0.25
C PHE A 205 8.37 -13.11 0.19
N HIS A 206 7.92 -13.04 1.45
CA HIS A 206 6.83 -13.89 1.96
C HIS A 206 5.54 -13.69 1.15
N LEU A 207 5.19 -12.43 0.84
CA LEU A 207 4.03 -12.09 0.01
C LEU A 207 4.12 -12.67 -1.40
N GLY A 208 5.26 -12.48 -2.07
CA GLY A 208 5.48 -12.99 -3.43
C GLY A 208 5.44 -14.51 -3.48
N LEU A 209 6.00 -15.19 -2.47
CA LEU A 209 5.93 -16.64 -2.34
C LEU A 209 4.49 -17.12 -2.13
N ALA A 210 3.73 -16.48 -1.25
CA ALA A 210 2.32 -16.81 -1.02
C ALA A 210 1.48 -16.63 -2.30
N LEU A 211 1.63 -15.50 -3.00
CA LEU A 211 0.95 -15.24 -4.27
C LEU A 211 1.32 -16.28 -5.33
N GLN A 212 2.58 -16.72 -5.37
CA GLN A 212 3.01 -17.78 -6.30
C GLN A 212 2.36 -19.13 -5.97
N LEU A 213 2.26 -19.49 -4.68
CA LEU A 213 1.56 -20.70 -4.25
C LEU A 213 0.06 -20.63 -4.57
N CYS A 214 -0.58 -19.47 -4.41
CA CYS A 214 -1.96 -19.25 -4.85
C CYS A 214 -2.13 -19.52 -6.35
N ARG A 215 -1.23 -19.01 -7.19
CA ARG A 215 -1.26 -19.26 -8.65
C ARG A 215 -1.05 -20.73 -8.98
N SER A 216 -0.12 -21.40 -8.31
CA SER A 216 0.11 -22.84 -8.46
C SER A 216 -1.10 -23.67 -8.07
N ALA A 217 -1.85 -23.24 -7.04
CA ALA A 217 -3.09 -23.86 -6.59
C ALA A 217 -4.35 -23.34 -7.33
N MET A 218 -4.18 -22.48 -8.35
CA MET A 218 -5.27 -21.86 -9.12
C MET A 218 -6.29 -21.08 -8.25
N LEU A 219 -5.87 -20.50 -7.13
CA LEU A 219 -6.74 -19.72 -6.25
C LEU A 219 -7.04 -18.32 -6.81
N ASP A 220 -6.29 -17.89 -7.82
CA ASP A 220 -6.37 -16.58 -8.49
C ASP A 220 -7.36 -16.54 -9.67
N ILE A 221 -8.04 -17.65 -9.98
CA ILE A 221 -9.02 -17.75 -11.07
C ILE A 221 -10.41 -18.05 -10.54
N SER A 222 -11.43 -17.42 -11.12
CA SER A 222 -12.84 -17.56 -10.68
C SER A 222 -13.39 -18.97 -10.84
N THR A 223 -12.93 -19.73 -11.84
CA THR A 223 -13.44 -21.08 -12.16
C THR A 223 -13.21 -22.09 -11.03
N THR A 224 -12.17 -21.88 -10.22
CA THR A 224 -11.87 -22.70 -9.02
C THR A 224 -12.98 -22.65 -7.98
N TYR A 225 -13.81 -21.61 -7.99
CA TYR A 225 -14.87 -21.37 -7.01
C TYR A 225 -16.28 -21.74 -7.52
N GLY A 226 -16.39 -22.34 -8.71
CA GLY A 226 -17.66 -22.78 -9.27
C GLY A 226 -18.23 -24.06 -8.65
N VAL A 227 -17.43 -24.78 -7.85
CA VAL A 227 -17.84 -25.99 -7.12
C VAL A 227 -18.04 -25.63 -5.65
N GLU A 228 -19.16 -26.04 -5.07
CA GLU A 228 -19.41 -25.87 -3.64
C GLU A 228 -18.32 -26.59 -2.82
N CYS A 229 -17.47 -25.79 -2.18
CA CYS A 229 -16.40 -26.25 -1.32
C CYS A 229 -16.56 -25.54 0.03
N PRO A 230 -16.64 -26.26 1.16
CA PRO A 230 -16.76 -25.63 2.49
C PRO A 230 -15.64 -24.62 2.81
N ALA A 231 -14.45 -24.82 2.22
CA ALA A 231 -13.30 -23.93 2.38
C ALA A 231 -13.24 -22.80 1.33
N ALA A 232 -14.25 -22.63 0.47
CA ALA A 232 -14.24 -21.63 -0.59
C ALA A 232 -14.12 -20.21 -0.04
N GLU A 233 -14.89 -19.85 0.99
CA GLU A 233 -14.82 -18.52 1.61
C GLU A 233 -13.45 -18.26 2.24
N ARG A 234 -12.90 -19.22 2.98
CA ARG A 234 -11.53 -19.12 3.57
C ARG A 234 -10.47 -18.90 2.50
N LYS A 235 -10.57 -19.57 1.34
CA LYS A 235 -9.67 -19.35 0.18
C LYS A 235 -9.82 -17.94 -0.43
N LYS A 236 -11.05 -17.45 -0.62
CA LYS A 236 -11.31 -16.07 -1.12
C LYS A 236 -10.71 -15.05 -0.16
N ARG A 237 -11.01 -15.19 1.13
CA ARG A 237 -10.51 -14.38 2.24
C ARG A 237 -8.98 -14.28 2.26
N LEU A 238 -8.30 -15.42 2.17
CA LEU A 238 -6.85 -15.49 2.07
C LEU A 238 -6.31 -14.77 0.82
N PHE A 239 -6.84 -15.09 -0.38
CA PHE A 239 -6.37 -14.49 -1.62
C PHE A 239 -6.50 -12.95 -1.58
N TRP A 240 -7.65 -12.45 -1.16
CA TRP A 240 -7.91 -11.02 -1.10
C TRP A 240 -7.16 -10.32 0.04
N SER A 241 -6.81 -11.03 1.11
CA SER A 241 -5.90 -10.53 2.15
C SER A 241 -4.48 -10.33 1.62
N LEU A 242 -3.96 -11.29 0.83
CA LEU A 242 -2.68 -11.14 0.14
C LEU A 242 -2.72 -9.96 -0.85
N GLN A 243 -3.82 -9.82 -1.58
CA GLN A 243 -4.00 -8.70 -2.52
C GLN A 243 -4.05 -7.34 -1.79
N SER A 244 -4.65 -7.28 -0.59
CA SER A 244 -4.65 -6.09 0.27
C SER A 244 -3.23 -5.66 0.67
N LEU A 245 -2.39 -6.64 1.05
CA LEU A 245 -0.99 -6.41 1.38
C LEU A 245 -0.18 -5.99 0.15
N GLU A 246 -0.42 -6.59 -1.02
CA GLU A 246 0.26 -6.21 -2.28
C GLU A 246 -0.07 -4.77 -2.67
N GLN A 247 -1.34 -4.38 -2.59
CA GLN A 247 -1.79 -3.02 -2.88
C GLN A 247 -1.17 -1.99 -1.94
N THR A 248 -1.00 -2.33 -0.66
CA THR A 248 -0.50 -1.40 0.37
C THR A 248 1.03 -1.36 0.44
N TYR A 249 1.71 -2.51 0.39
CA TYR A 249 3.14 -2.66 0.70
C TYR A 249 3.97 -3.39 -0.38
N GLY A 250 3.29 -4.00 -1.35
CA GLY A 250 3.90 -4.77 -2.44
C GLY A 250 4.91 -3.98 -3.27
N GLN A 251 5.60 -4.68 -4.18
CA GLN A 251 6.60 -4.02 -5.03
C GLN A 251 5.91 -3.17 -6.12
N ILE A 252 6.31 -1.91 -6.22
CA ILE A 252 5.80 -1.01 -7.28
C ILE A 252 6.54 -1.33 -8.59
N ASN A 253 5.81 -1.44 -9.70
CA ASN A 253 6.32 -1.61 -11.07
C ASN A 253 7.28 -2.82 -11.26
N GLY A 254 7.07 -3.91 -10.52
CA GLY A 254 7.82 -5.14 -10.74
C GLY A 254 7.44 -5.80 -12.07
N THR A 255 8.42 -6.17 -12.90
CA THR A 255 8.17 -6.88 -14.18
C THR A 255 7.40 -8.20 -13.99
N LEU A 256 7.45 -8.78 -12.80
CA LEU A 256 6.77 -10.02 -12.43
C LEU A 256 5.43 -9.80 -11.70
N SER A 257 5.04 -8.54 -11.45
CA SER A 257 3.78 -8.20 -10.81
C SER A 257 2.62 -8.21 -11.81
N VAL A 258 1.41 -8.49 -11.33
CA VAL A 258 0.21 -8.43 -12.18
C VAL A 258 -0.07 -6.96 -12.53
N PRO A 259 -0.25 -6.60 -13.81
CA PRO A 259 -0.58 -5.22 -14.19
C PRO A 259 -1.87 -4.74 -13.50
N GLY A 260 -1.88 -3.51 -13.00
CA GLY A 260 -3.01 -2.94 -12.27
C GLY A 260 -4.30 -2.90 -13.12
N GLU A 261 -4.17 -2.81 -14.44
CA GLU A 261 -5.24 -2.82 -15.43
C GLU A 261 -5.97 -4.17 -15.50
N VAL A 262 -5.25 -5.28 -15.34
CA VAL A 262 -5.87 -6.62 -15.25
C VAL A 262 -6.74 -6.70 -14.00
N LEU A 263 -6.23 -6.14 -12.91
CA LEU A 263 -6.92 -6.04 -11.63
C LEU A 263 -8.06 -5.02 -11.66
N ARG A 264 -8.15 -4.11 -12.63
CA ARG A 264 -9.29 -3.18 -12.73
C ARG A 264 -10.64 -3.90 -12.77
N SER A 265 -10.67 -5.05 -13.44
CA SER A 265 -11.86 -5.88 -13.64
C SER A 265 -12.52 -6.38 -12.35
N PHE A 266 -11.82 -6.41 -11.21
CA PHE A 266 -12.42 -6.94 -9.98
C PHE A 266 -13.36 -5.96 -9.28
N TYR A 267 -13.17 -4.64 -9.43
CA TYR A 267 -14.02 -3.62 -8.81
C TYR A 267 -14.91 -2.89 -9.83
N VAL A 268 -14.58 -3.00 -11.13
CA VAL A 268 -15.45 -2.59 -12.22
C VAL A 268 -16.18 -3.80 -12.75
N ASP A 269 -17.48 -3.91 -12.46
CA ASP A 269 -18.33 -4.88 -13.13
C ASP A 269 -18.41 -4.52 -14.62
N THR A 270 -17.54 -5.15 -15.43
CA THR A 270 -17.62 -5.09 -16.90
C THR A 270 -18.72 -6.03 -17.38
N GLY A 271 -19.93 -5.84 -16.88
CA GLY A 271 -21.11 -6.53 -17.37
C GLY A 271 -21.31 -6.18 -18.84
N ASN A 272 -21.33 -7.20 -19.70
CA ASN A 272 -21.71 -7.13 -21.12
C ASN A 272 -20.80 -6.38 -22.11
N ASP A 273 -19.50 -6.22 -21.87
CA ASP A 273 -18.61 -5.89 -23.00
C ASP A 273 -18.19 -7.17 -23.74
N PRO A 274 -18.72 -7.46 -24.96
CA PRO A 274 -18.34 -8.64 -25.72
C PRO A 274 -16.85 -8.69 -26.08
N ASN A 275 -16.11 -7.57 -26.02
CA ASN A 275 -14.66 -7.56 -26.23
C ASN A 275 -13.85 -8.01 -25.00
N VAL A 276 -14.40 -7.95 -23.78
CA VAL A 276 -13.71 -8.33 -22.53
C VAL A 276 -13.88 -9.82 -22.21
N GLN A 277 -14.90 -10.47 -22.79
CA GLN A 277 -15.17 -11.91 -22.66
C GLN A 277 -14.02 -12.80 -23.19
N HIS A 278 -13.05 -12.24 -23.92
CA HIS A 278 -11.88 -12.95 -24.42
C HIS A 278 -10.69 -13.00 -23.43
N THR A 279 -10.81 -12.44 -22.22
CA THR A 279 -9.81 -12.64 -21.17
C THR A 279 -10.12 -13.88 -20.34
N GLU A 280 -9.41 -14.99 -20.60
CA GLU A 280 -9.57 -16.29 -19.92
C GLU A 280 -9.32 -16.29 -18.39
N ARG A 281 -9.00 -15.14 -17.78
CA ARG A 281 -8.58 -15.03 -16.38
C ARG A 281 -9.37 -13.97 -15.63
N LYS A 282 -10.59 -14.34 -15.22
CA LYS A 282 -11.36 -13.54 -14.26
C LYS A 282 -10.82 -13.78 -12.83
N PRO A 283 -10.59 -12.73 -12.03
CA PRO A 283 -10.15 -12.85 -10.64
C PRO A 283 -11.18 -13.63 -9.80
N PRO A 284 -10.78 -14.18 -8.63
CA PRO A 284 -11.71 -14.89 -7.77
C PRO A 284 -12.83 -13.97 -7.30
N PRO A 285 -14.05 -14.50 -7.04
CA PRO A 285 -15.10 -13.69 -6.45
C PRO A 285 -14.67 -13.11 -5.09
N MET A 286 -15.24 -11.96 -4.72
CA MET A 286 -15.02 -11.37 -3.41
C MET A 286 -15.55 -12.29 -2.29
N PRO A 287 -14.93 -12.29 -1.09
CA PRO A 287 -15.47 -12.99 0.06
C PRO A 287 -16.79 -12.35 0.50
N LEU A 288 -17.68 -13.16 1.06
CA LEU A 288 -18.97 -12.68 1.58
C LEU A 288 -18.75 -11.80 2.81
N ASP A 289 -19.09 -10.51 2.70
CA ASP A 289 -19.02 -9.55 3.81
C ASP A 289 -20.40 -8.96 4.08
N GLU A 290 -21.10 -9.53 5.06
CA GLU A 290 -22.47 -9.12 5.41
C GLU A 290 -22.52 -7.98 6.44
N ILE A 291 -21.38 -7.56 6.98
CA ILE A 291 -21.32 -6.64 8.12
C ILE A 291 -21.70 -5.21 7.68
N GLY A 292 -22.85 -4.74 8.17
CA GLY A 292 -23.34 -3.38 7.93
C GLY A 292 -23.97 -3.17 6.55
N CYS A 293 -24.21 -4.24 5.80
CA CYS A 293 -24.87 -4.23 4.50
C CYS A 293 -26.37 -3.94 4.64
N SER A 294 -26.93 -3.15 3.72
CA SER A 294 -28.38 -2.85 3.68
C SER A 294 -29.18 -3.79 2.78
N GLY A 295 -28.50 -4.63 1.99
CA GLY A 295 -29.12 -5.58 1.07
C GLY A 295 -28.09 -6.55 0.50
N PRO A 296 -28.54 -7.58 -0.24
CA PRO A 296 -27.69 -8.65 -0.77
C PRO A 296 -26.76 -8.20 -1.91
N ASP A 297 -27.05 -7.06 -2.56
CA ASP A 297 -26.22 -6.50 -3.64
C ASP A 297 -25.07 -5.62 -3.10
N ASP A 298 -24.99 -5.42 -1.78
CA ASP A 298 -23.92 -4.64 -1.17
C ASP A 298 -22.59 -5.41 -1.19
N THR A 299 -21.52 -4.72 -1.58
CA THR A 299 -20.17 -5.31 -1.65
C THR A 299 -19.60 -5.63 -0.27
N GLY A 300 -20.06 -4.94 0.78
CA GLY A 300 -19.54 -5.05 2.14
C GLY A 300 -18.33 -4.16 2.37
N ILE A 301 -18.18 -3.71 3.62
CA ILE A 301 -17.25 -2.63 3.98
C ILE A 301 -15.78 -3.02 3.82
N TRP A 302 -15.40 -4.27 4.08
CA TRP A 302 -14.02 -4.71 3.93
C TRP A 302 -13.64 -4.83 2.46
N ASN A 303 -14.52 -5.38 1.63
CA ASN A 303 -14.32 -5.46 0.18
C ASN A 303 -14.27 -4.05 -0.45
N LEU A 304 -15.12 -3.12 0.00
CA LEU A 304 -15.03 -1.71 -0.41
C LEU A 304 -13.66 -1.12 -0.04
N SER A 305 -13.13 -1.41 1.15
CA SER A 305 -11.79 -0.95 1.53
C SER A 305 -10.68 -1.47 0.59
N LEU A 306 -10.82 -2.70 0.05
CA LEU A 306 -9.91 -3.23 -0.98
C LEU A 306 -10.00 -2.48 -2.30
N HIS A 307 -11.20 -2.06 -2.72
CA HIS A 307 -11.37 -1.28 -3.94
C HIS A 307 -10.61 0.05 -3.86
N PHE A 308 -10.69 0.74 -2.72
CA PHE A 308 -9.89 1.95 -2.47
C PHE A 308 -8.39 1.61 -2.37
N GLY A 309 -8.03 0.47 -1.79
CA GLY A 309 -6.66 -0.06 -1.77
C GLY A 309 -6.06 -0.23 -3.17
N TRP A 310 -6.86 -0.65 -4.15
CA TRP A 310 -6.42 -0.72 -5.54
C TRP A 310 -6.15 0.65 -6.16
N VAL A 311 -7.04 1.63 -5.95
CA VAL A 311 -6.80 3.01 -6.44
C VAL A 311 -5.53 3.55 -5.79
N TRP A 312 -5.32 3.27 -4.50
CA TRP A 312 -4.09 3.59 -3.80
C TRP A 312 -2.85 2.95 -4.43
N SER A 313 -2.91 1.69 -4.88
CA SER A 313 -1.78 1.07 -5.58
C SER A 313 -1.39 1.82 -6.86
N ARG A 314 -2.36 2.42 -7.56
CA ARG A 314 -2.09 3.30 -8.72
C ARG A 314 -1.47 4.61 -8.30
N VAL A 315 -1.91 5.20 -7.19
CA VAL A 315 -1.24 6.39 -6.61
C VAL A 315 0.21 6.09 -6.28
N ARG A 316 0.52 4.91 -5.72
CA ARG A 316 1.91 4.49 -5.44
C ARG A 316 2.74 4.42 -6.72
N ALA A 317 2.20 3.86 -7.80
CA ALA A 317 2.86 3.85 -9.11
C ALA A 317 3.02 5.28 -9.70
N TYR A 318 2.05 6.16 -9.49
CA TYR A 318 2.16 7.58 -9.87
C TYR A 318 3.31 8.29 -9.14
N VAL A 319 3.41 8.11 -7.82
CA VAL A 319 4.52 8.68 -7.02
C VAL A 319 5.86 8.11 -7.47
N PHE A 320 5.92 6.81 -7.79
CA PHE A 320 7.13 6.19 -8.33
C PHE A 320 7.55 6.84 -9.65
N ASP A 321 6.63 7.00 -10.61
CA ASP A 321 6.92 7.67 -11.88
C ASP A 321 7.36 9.13 -11.68
N CYS A 322 6.77 9.85 -10.72
CA CYS A 322 7.20 11.21 -10.37
C CYS A 322 8.66 11.24 -9.90
N ALA A 323 9.06 10.31 -9.04
CA ALA A 323 10.43 10.25 -8.52
C ALA A 323 11.46 9.80 -9.54
N GLN A 324 11.03 9.06 -10.57
CA GLN A 324 11.85 8.72 -11.72
C GLN A 324 11.88 9.86 -12.76
N SER A 325 11.35 11.05 -12.43
CA SER A 325 11.24 12.20 -13.34
C SER A 325 10.45 11.88 -14.63
N ARG A 326 9.52 10.92 -14.55
CA ARG A 326 8.64 10.46 -15.64
C ARG A 326 7.21 11.01 -15.48
N LEU A 327 7.04 12.08 -14.71
CA LEU A 327 5.75 12.73 -14.54
C LEU A 327 5.23 13.24 -15.89
N LYS A 328 4.07 12.73 -16.29
CA LYS A 328 3.24 13.32 -17.34
C LYS A 328 2.34 14.40 -16.74
N GLU A 329 2.11 15.48 -17.49
CA GLU A 329 1.43 16.66 -16.97
C GLU A 329 0.00 16.32 -16.48
N PRO A 330 -0.33 16.62 -15.20
CA PRO A 330 -1.60 16.18 -14.58
C PRO A 330 -2.88 16.67 -15.27
N TRP A 331 -2.83 17.86 -15.89
CA TRP A 331 -3.97 18.46 -16.58
C TRP A 331 -4.24 17.84 -17.95
N ARG A 332 -3.40 16.91 -18.42
CA ARG A 332 -3.71 16.13 -19.62
C ARG A 332 -4.70 15.03 -19.30
N ASN A 333 -5.62 14.78 -20.23
CA ASN A 333 -6.61 13.70 -20.13
C ASN A 333 -5.99 12.30 -20.09
N ASP A 334 -4.86 12.12 -20.77
CA ASP A 334 -4.11 10.88 -20.89
C ASP A 334 -3.00 10.75 -19.82
N SER A 335 -3.10 11.54 -18.75
CA SER A 335 -2.20 11.47 -17.60
C SER A 335 -2.64 10.39 -16.61
N MET A 336 -1.69 9.90 -15.83
CA MET A 336 -1.99 8.98 -14.73
C MET A 336 -2.84 9.65 -13.66
N TYR A 337 -2.61 10.94 -13.37
CA TYR A 337 -3.45 11.75 -12.47
C TYR A 337 -4.92 11.70 -12.90
N ALA A 338 -5.22 12.05 -14.15
CA ALA A 338 -6.58 12.06 -14.67
C ALA A 338 -7.23 10.67 -14.61
N THR A 339 -6.46 9.62 -14.92
CA THR A 339 -6.96 8.26 -14.90
C THR A 339 -7.23 7.76 -13.46
N VAL A 340 -6.40 8.13 -12.48
CA VAL A 340 -6.63 7.75 -11.07
C VAL A 340 -7.84 8.49 -10.51
N ILE A 341 -8.00 9.78 -10.79
CA ILE A 341 -9.18 10.55 -10.38
C ILE A 341 -10.46 9.97 -11.00
N SER A 342 -10.43 9.59 -12.28
CA SER A 342 -11.56 8.93 -12.94
C SER A 342 -11.97 7.66 -12.21
N ASP A 343 -11.02 6.79 -11.87
CA ASP A 343 -11.32 5.52 -11.18
C ASP A 343 -11.80 5.74 -9.75
N LEU A 344 -11.25 6.74 -9.04
CA LEU A 344 -11.74 7.12 -7.73
C LEU A 344 -13.20 7.58 -7.78
N THR A 345 -13.53 8.42 -8.78
CA THR A 345 -14.89 8.96 -8.96
C THR A 345 -15.88 7.84 -9.34
N GLU A 346 -15.44 6.89 -10.18
CA GLU A 346 -16.23 5.71 -10.51
C GLU A 346 -16.52 4.86 -9.26
N LEU A 347 -15.53 4.71 -8.38
CA LEU A 347 -15.68 4.00 -7.12
C LEU A 347 -16.58 4.74 -6.12
N GLU A 348 -16.48 6.06 -6.00
CA GLU A 348 -17.39 6.89 -5.19
C GLU A 348 -18.84 6.75 -5.66
N ASN A 349 -19.07 6.67 -6.97
CA ASN A 349 -20.40 6.46 -7.55
C ASN A 349 -20.97 5.07 -7.16
N LYS A 350 -20.10 4.05 -7.08
CA LYS A 350 -20.48 2.69 -6.67
C LYS A 350 -20.54 2.49 -5.16
N LEU A 351 -20.02 3.43 -4.37
CA LEU A 351 -20.02 3.35 -2.91
C LEU A 351 -21.46 3.40 -2.38
N SER A 352 -21.91 2.28 -1.82
CA SER A 352 -23.24 2.14 -1.21
C SER A 352 -23.51 3.23 -0.19
N LEU A 353 -24.74 3.77 -0.25
CA LEU A 353 -25.18 4.86 0.63
C LEU A 353 -25.04 4.51 2.11
N CYS A 354 -25.24 3.25 2.51
CA CYS A 354 -25.16 2.79 3.90
C CYS A 354 -23.75 2.88 4.52
N HIS A 355 -22.70 2.94 3.70
CA HIS A 355 -21.31 3.02 4.16
C HIS A 355 -20.74 4.44 4.10
N ARG A 356 -21.47 5.41 3.54
CA ARG A 356 -21.01 6.79 3.40
C ARG A 356 -20.93 7.50 4.74
N TYR A 357 -20.01 8.46 4.83
CA TYR A 357 -19.75 9.25 6.04
C TYR A 357 -21.03 9.83 6.66
N ASP A 358 -21.87 10.46 5.83
CA ASP A 358 -23.12 11.11 6.27
C ASP A 358 -24.17 10.13 6.80
N SER A 359 -24.16 8.90 6.29
CA SER A 359 -25.10 7.85 6.69
C SER A 359 -24.67 7.16 7.97
N VAL A 360 -23.38 6.80 8.06
CA VAL A 360 -22.85 6.08 9.23
C VAL A 360 -22.65 7.02 10.42
N LYS A 361 -22.45 8.32 10.15
CA LYS A 361 -22.28 9.38 11.15
C LYS A 361 -21.27 9.04 12.22
N PHE A 362 -20.05 8.68 11.81
CA PHE A 362 -18.99 8.27 12.73
C PHE A 362 -18.79 9.29 13.87
N TYR A 363 -18.94 10.58 13.59
CA TYR A 363 -18.84 11.64 14.60
C TYR A 363 -19.84 11.48 15.76
N GLU A 364 -21.07 11.03 15.52
CA GLU A 364 -22.11 10.82 16.55
C GLU A 364 -21.95 9.50 17.35
N ARG A 365 -21.13 8.56 16.87
CA ARG A 365 -20.99 7.22 17.46
C ARG A 365 -20.22 7.24 18.77
N ARG A 366 -20.62 6.38 19.72
CA ARG A 366 -19.99 6.25 21.04
C ARG A 366 -18.85 5.25 21.03
N ALA A 367 -17.82 5.48 21.84
CA ALA A 367 -16.65 4.59 21.93
C ALA A 367 -16.97 3.13 22.30
N ASP A 368 -18.03 2.89 23.07
CA ASP A 368 -18.48 1.53 23.43
C ASP A 368 -19.14 0.79 22.27
N GLU A 369 -19.93 1.49 21.45
CA GLU A 369 -20.52 0.95 20.22
C GLU A 369 -19.41 0.53 19.24
N LEU A 370 -18.45 1.43 19.01
CA LEU A 370 -17.34 1.20 18.08
C LEU A 370 -16.47 0.00 18.49
N ARG A 371 -16.27 -0.21 19.79
CA ARG A 371 -15.54 -1.38 20.32
C ARG A 371 -16.28 -2.68 20.07
N ARG A 372 -17.62 -2.70 20.13
CA ARG A 372 -18.42 -3.91 19.91
C ARG A 372 -18.49 -4.31 18.44
N SER A 373 -18.52 -3.34 17.52
CA SER A 373 -18.57 -3.58 16.08
C SER A 373 -17.26 -3.19 15.38
N ARG A 374 -16.12 -3.55 15.99
CA ARG A 374 -14.79 -3.20 15.49
C ARG A 374 -14.53 -3.73 14.08
N ASP A 375 -15.09 -4.89 13.75
CA ASP A 375 -14.96 -5.57 12.45
C ASP A 375 -15.59 -4.77 11.29
N TYR A 376 -16.53 -3.86 11.61
CA TYR A 376 -17.09 -2.88 10.69
C TYR A 376 -16.25 -1.60 10.64
N TRP A 377 -15.98 -1.02 11.82
CA TRP A 377 -15.39 0.32 11.89
C TRP A 377 -13.93 0.38 11.47
N THR A 378 -13.19 -0.72 11.66
CA THR A 378 -11.76 -0.74 11.29
C THR A 378 -11.57 -0.72 9.78
N PRO A 379 -12.27 -1.55 8.98
CA PRO A 379 -12.26 -1.42 7.52
C PRO A 379 -12.88 -0.11 7.03
N TRP A 380 -13.93 0.40 7.70
CA TRP A 380 -14.50 1.70 7.35
C TRP A 380 -13.49 2.84 7.53
N LEU A 381 -12.75 2.86 8.64
CA LEU A 381 -11.66 3.81 8.86
C LEU A 381 -10.56 3.64 7.82
N LYS A 382 -10.18 2.39 7.49
CA LYS A 382 -9.20 2.13 6.43
C LYS A 382 -9.65 2.74 5.10
N LEU A 383 -10.91 2.57 4.73
CA LEU A 383 -11.50 3.17 3.54
C LEU A 383 -11.38 4.70 3.58
N GLN A 384 -11.86 5.36 4.64
CA GLN A 384 -11.84 6.82 4.76
C GLN A 384 -10.42 7.39 4.73
N PHE A 385 -9.50 6.82 5.50
CA PHE A 385 -8.09 7.25 5.46
C PHE A 385 -7.50 7.06 4.06
N THR A 386 -7.78 5.93 3.39
CA THR A 386 -7.28 5.69 2.04
C THR A 386 -7.81 6.70 1.04
N TYR A 387 -9.11 7.01 1.09
CA TYR A 387 -9.75 8.03 0.26
C TYR A 387 -9.06 9.41 0.37
N HIS A 388 -8.95 9.94 1.60
CA HIS A 388 -8.33 11.24 1.81
C HIS A 388 -6.83 11.21 1.48
N THR A 389 -6.15 10.10 1.72
CA THR A 389 -4.72 9.97 1.39
C THR A 389 -4.47 9.97 -0.12
N ILE A 390 -5.32 9.30 -0.92
CA ILE A 390 -5.27 9.34 -2.39
C ILE A 390 -5.31 10.80 -2.87
N LEU A 391 -6.30 11.57 -2.42
CA LEU A 391 -6.49 12.95 -2.84
C LEU A 391 -5.40 13.89 -2.32
N THR A 392 -4.85 13.61 -1.13
CA THR A 392 -3.71 14.34 -0.56
C THR A 392 -2.44 14.11 -1.38
N VAL A 393 -2.09 12.86 -1.69
CA VAL A 393 -0.87 12.54 -2.45
C VAL A 393 -0.93 13.06 -3.87
N LEU A 394 -2.05 12.83 -4.57
CA LEU A 394 -2.22 13.31 -5.94
C LEU A 394 -2.07 14.82 -6.06
N ASN A 395 -2.39 15.58 -5.01
CA ASN A 395 -2.32 17.04 -5.02
C ASN A 395 -1.13 17.59 -4.22
N HIS A 396 -0.19 16.74 -3.82
CA HIS A 396 0.90 17.14 -2.95
C HIS A 396 1.84 18.15 -3.65
N PRO A 397 2.02 19.39 -3.13
CA PRO A 397 2.75 20.46 -3.82
C PRO A 397 4.18 20.08 -4.24
N PHE A 398 4.86 19.31 -3.40
CA PHE A 398 6.20 18.78 -3.65
C PHE A 398 6.35 18.09 -5.01
N LEU A 399 5.38 17.26 -5.43
CA LEU A 399 5.48 16.48 -6.67
C LEU A 399 5.66 17.41 -7.88
N TYR A 400 4.93 18.52 -7.89
CA TYR A 400 4.94 19.48 -8.97
C TYR A 400 6.12 20.42 -8.93
N ILE A 401 6.53 20.85 -7.73
CA ILE A 401 7.74 21.67 -7.53
C ILE A 401 8.96 20.90 -8.05
N VAL A 402 9.16 19.66 -7.61
CA VAL A 402 10.30 18.85 -8.05
C VAL A 402 10.25 18.55 -9.55
N ALA A 403 9.06 18.25 -10.10
CA ALA A 403 8.93 18.02 -11.54
C ALA A 403 9.29 19.26 -12.37
N SER A 404 8.94 20.47 -11.91
CA SER A 404 9.29 21.72 -12.59
C SER A 404 10.79 22.03 -12.56
N GLN A 405 11.51 21.58 -11.52
CA GLN A 405 12.97 21.71 -11.44
C GLN A 405 13.69 20.80 -12.45
N HIS A 406 13.17 19.59 -12.67
CA HIS A 406 13.73 18.64 -13.63
C HIS A 406 13.34 18.96 -15.08
N ASN A 407 12.18 19.60 -15.28
CA ASN A 407 11.66 19.94 -16.59
C ASN A 407 11.42 21.46 -16.70
N HIS A 408 12.42 22.22 -17.17
CA HIS A 408 12.31 23.68 -17.29
C HIS A 408 11.18 24.18 -18.22
N ASN A 409 10.69 23.33 -19.12
CA ASN A 409 9.55 23.64 -19.99
C ASN A 409 8.19 23.40 -19.32
N LEU A 410 8.16 22.76 -18.14
CA LEU A 410 6.94 22.45 -17.41
C LEU A 410 6.45 23.71 -16.68
N THR A 411 5.53 24.45 -17.31
CA THR A 411 4.82 25.55 -16.65
C THR A 411 3.51 25.03 -16.07
N ILE A 412 3.34 25.12 -14.76
CA ILE A 412 2.12 24.68 -14.07
C ILE A 412 1.01 25.72 -14.31
N PRO A 413 -0.13 25.36 -14.91
CA PRO A 413 -1.24 26.29 -15.07
C PRO A 413 -1.78 26.76 -13.72
N ASN A 414 -1.97 28.07 -13.57
CA ASN A 414 -2.46 28.67 -12.32
C ASN A 414 -3.79 28.07 -11.82
N THR A 415 -4.71 27.78 -12.75
CA THR A 415 -6.01 27.15 -12.41
C THR A 415 -5.83 25.76 -11.80
N PHE A 416 -4.89 24.98 -12.34
CA PHE A 416 -4.57 23.66 -11.79
C PHE A 416 -3.93 23.79 -10.42
N TRP A 417 -2.91 24.65 -10.29
CA TRP A 417 -2.19 24.84 -9.03
C TRP A 417 -3.10 25.31 -7.89
N ARG A 418 -3.99 26.28 -8.15
CA ARG A 418 -4.96 26.77 -7.17
C ARG A 418 -5.87 25.65 -6.68
N ARG A 419 -6.52 24.94 -7.61
CA ARG A 419 -7.43 23.84 -7.27
C ARG A 419 -6.71 22.70 -6.55
N SER A 420 -5.50 22.36 -6.98
CA SER A 420 -4.69 21.33 -6.33
C SER A 420 -4.32 21.71 -4.89
N SER A 421 -3.95 22.97 -4.68
CA SER A 421 -3.67 23.53 -3.35
C SER A 421 -4.91 23.51 -2.44
N GLU A 422 -6.10 23.78 -2.98
CA GLU A 422 -7.36 23.67 -2.23
C GLU A 422 -7.65 22.23 -1.80
N LEU A 423 -7.54 21.28 -2.74
CA LEU A 423 -7.80 19.87 -2.49
C LEU A 423 -6.83 19.28 -1.47
N VAL A 424 -5.53 19.54 -1.60
CA VAL A 424 -4.54 18.94 -0.70
C VAL A 424 -4.72 19.39 0.75
N VAL A 425 -5.00 20.68 0.99
CA VAL A 425 -5.25 21.20 2.35
C VAL A 425 -6.56 20.65 2.91
N LEU A 426 -7.60 20.55 2.08
CA LEU A 426 -8.89 19.98 2.46
C LEU A 426 -8.73 18.52 2.94
N HIS A 427 -8.13 17.66 2.12
CA HIS A 427 -8.03 16.23 2.44
C HIS A 427 -6.98 15.93 3.52
N ALA A 428 -5.88 16.69 3.60
CA ALA A 428 -4.94 16.59 4.73
C ALA A 428 -5.62 16.98 6.05
N THR A 429 -6.43 18.05 6.05
CA THR A 429 -7.23 18.44 7.22
C THR A 429 -8.23 17.35 7.62
N TRP A 430 -8.86 16.68 6.65
CA TRP A 430 -9.76 15.56 6.93
C TRP A 430 -9.04 14.39 7.60
N ILE A 431 -7.83 14.04 7.17
CA ILE A 431 -7.01 13.02 7.86
C ILE A 431 -6.81 13.39 9.34
N VAL A 432 -6.48 14.65 9.64
CA VAL A 432 -6.33 15.12 11.03
C VAL A 432 -7.63 15.05 11.82
N ARG A 433 -8.77 15.39 11.20
CA ARG A 433 -10.09 15.23 11.85
C ARG A 433 -10.42 13.78 12.15
N MET A 434 -10.12 12.87 11.23
CA MET A 434 -10.27 11.44 11.46
C MET A 434 -9.37 10.96 12.61
N ILE A 435 -8.14 11.47 12.70
CA ILE A 435 -7.23 11.22 13.83
C ILE A 435 -7.84 11.70 15.16
N ASP A 436 -8.37 12.92 15.21
CA ASP A 436 -9.02 13.47 16.41
C ASP A 436 -10.18 12.56 16.85
N MET A 437 -11.08 12.20 15.92
CA MET A 437 -12.20 11.32 16.24
C MET A 437 -11.74 9.93 16.71
N VAL A 438 -10.74 9.33 16.08
CA VAL A 438 -10.17 8.03 16.49
C VAL A 438 -9.61 8.09 17.91
N ASN A 439 -8.89 9.18 18.24
CA ASN A 439 -8.32 9.40 19.57
C ASN A 439 -9.42 9.60 20.62
N ASP A 440 -10.40 10.46 20.34
CA ASP A 440 -11.54 10.75 21.24
C ASP A 440 -12.32 9.47 21.56
N LYS A 441 -12.52 8.63 20.55
CA LYS A 441 -13.20 7.35 20.65
C LYS A 441 -12.31 6.21 21.17
N LYS A 442 -11.03 6.48 21.43
CA LYS A 442 -10.00 5.52 21.89
C LYS A 442 -9.94 4.26 21.02
N MET A 443 -10.13 4.43 19.71
CA MET A 443 -10.04 3.32 18.76
C MET A 443 -8.57 3.01 18.50
N ARG A 444 -8.15 1.79 18.84
CA ARG A 444 -6.78 1.35 18.58
C ARG A 444 -6.63 0.88 17.14
N LEU A 445 -5.78 1.54 16.36
CA LEU A 445 -5.45 1.13 14.99
C LEU A 445 -4.03 0.54 14.99
N THR A 446 -3.81 -0.53 14.23
CA THR A 446 -2.54 -1.27 14.23
C THR A 446 -1.85 -1.32 12.88
N ASP A 447 -2.60 -1.19 11.78
CA ASP A 447 -2.05 -1.16 10.43
C ASP A 447 -1.12 0.06 10.25
N PRO A 448 0.18 -0.12 9.90
CA PRO A 448 1.14 0.96 9.66
C PRO A 448 0.70 2.00 8.63
N PHE A 449 -0.21 1.64 7.74
CA PHE A 449 -0.79 2.57 6.76
C PHE A 449 -1.43 3.78 7.42
N PHE A 450 -2.08 3.64 8.58
CA PHE A 450 -2.65 4.80 9.28
C PHE A 450 -1.56 5.78 9.73
N GLY A 451 -0.44 5.27 10.24
CA GLY A 451 0.72 6.08 10.57
C GLY A 451 1.32 6.74 9.33
N HIS A 452 1.39 6.03 8.22
CA HIS A 452 1.87 6.58 6.95
C HIS A 452 0.96 7.69 6.39
N ALA A 453 -0.36 7.48 6.38
CA ALA A 453 -1.33 8.51 5.98
C ALA A 453 -1.18 9.78 6.82
N ALA A 454 -0.97 9.64 8.14
CA ALA A 454 -0.67 10.76 9.02
C ALA A 454 0.67 11.44 8.68
N ALA A 455 1.70 10.66 8.33
CA ALA A 455 2.99 11.21 7.90
C ALA A 455 2.88 12.03 6.59
N ILE A 456 2.12 11.55 5.60
CA ILE A 456 1.82 12.30 4.38
C ILE A 456 1.05 13.59 4.70
N ALA A 457 0.01 13.52 5.53
CA ALA A 457 -0.70 14.72 5.94
C ALA A 457 0.22 15.70 6.68
N ALA A 458 1.15 15.20 7.50
CA ALA A 458 2.15 16.01 8.17
C ALA A 458 3.05 16.75 7.17
N THR A 459 3.50 16.13 6.08
CA THR A 459 4.35 16.82 5.09
C THR A 459 3.61 17.96 4.37
N VAL A 460 2.31 17.80 4.13
CA VAL A 460 1.45 18.89 3.62
C VAL A 460 1.36 20.03 4.62
N HIS A 461 1.04 19.72 5.88
CA HIS A 461 0.94 20.74 6.92
C HIS A 461 2.28 21.43 7.20
N LEU A 462 3.40 20.70 7.10
CA LEU A 462 4.74 21.29 7.17
C LEU A 462 4.97 22.31 6.05
N TYR A 463 4.57 21.99 4.81
CA TYR A 463 4.64 22.94 3.70
C TYR A 463 3.82 24.22 3.98
N TYR A 464 2.61 24.09 4.51
CA TYR A 464 1.76 25.24 4.84
C TYR A 464 2.10 25.94 6.16
N CYS A 465 3.13 25.50 6.90
CA CYS A 465 3.68 26.27 8.02
C CYS A 465 4.37 27.58 7.57
N CYS A 466 4.56 27.80 6.27
CA CYS A 466 5.00 29.07 5.67
C CYS A 466 3.93 29.74 4.81
N ALA A 467 2.65 29.44 5.06
CA ALA A 467 1.54 30.08 4.35
C ALA A 467 1.52 31.61 4.57
N ALA A 468 1.11 32.35 3.54
CA ALA A 468 0.89 33.80 3.62
C ALA A 468 -0.25 34.18 4.59
N ASP A 469 -1.32 33.39 4.63
CA ASP A 469 -2.43 33.54 5.58
C ASP A 469 -2.01 33.05 6.98
N PRO A 470 -1.97 33.95 8.00
CA PRO A 470 -1.63 33.57 9.37
C PRO A 470 -2.55 32.50 9.97
N ARG A 471 -3.83 32.45 9.56
CA ARG A 471 -4.79 31.46 10.07
C ARG A 471 -4.43 30.07 9.59
N LEU A 472 -4.20 29.92 8.28
CA LEU A 472 -3.73 28.66 7.69
C LEU A 472 -2.38 28.24 8.26
N LYS A 473 -1.47 29.20 8.48
CA LYS A 473 -0.16 28.95 9.10
C LYS A 473 -0.29 28.33 10.49
N TYR A 474 -1.05 28.97 11.38
CA TYR A 474 -1.29 28.49 12.75
C TYR A 474 -2.00 27.12 12.77
N LYS A 475 -3.04 26.97 11.95
CA LYS A 475 -3.76 25.70 11.83
C LYS A 475 -2.85 24.57 11.37
N SER A 476 -2.02 24.82 10.35
CA SER A 476 -1.09 23.81 9.81
C SER A 476 -0.05 23.39 10.84
N LYS A 477 0.46 24.31 11.65
CA LYS A 477 1.36 23.99 12.77
C LYS A 477 0.70 23.05 13.80
N THR A 478 -0.55 23.35 14.16
CA THR A 478 -1.34 22.52 15.08
C THR A 478 -1.60 21.13 14.51
N ASP A 479 -2.03 21.07 13.26
CA ASP A 479 -2.37 19.84 12.56
C ASP A 479 -1.14 18.95 12.32
N PHE A 480 0.01 19.55 11.99
CA PHE A 480 1.30 18.87 11.93
C PHE A 480 1.63 18.15 13.25
N ALA A 481 1.47 18.85 14.39
CA ALA A 481 1.72 18.27 15.70
C ALA A 481 0.77 17.10 16.01
N LYS A 482 -0.51 17.20 15.62
CA LYS A 482 -1.48 16.11 15.75
C LYS A 482 -1.09 14.88 14.94
N CYS A 483 -0.72 15.05 13.68
CA CYS A 483 -0.24 13.95 12.83
C CYS A 483 0.97 13.24 13.46
N ARG A 484 1.97 14.00 13.90
CA ARG A 484 3.17 13.44 14.53
C ARG A 484 2.86 12.70 15.83
N LYS A 485 1.99 13.27 16.68
CA LYS A 485 1.53 12.60 17.91
C LYS A 485 0.81 11.28 17.61
N PHE A 486 -0.04 11.26 16.58
CA PHE A 486 -0.73 10.05 16.17
C PHE A 486 0.23 8.99 15.63
N LEU A 487 1.18 9.35 14.77
CA LEU A 487 2.23 8.43 14.29
C LEU A 487 3.03 7.83 15.46
N LYS A 488 3.39 8.65 16.46
CA LYS A 488 4.10 8.19 17.67
C LYS A 488 3.36 7.12 18.46
N SER A 489 2.02 7.06 18.38
CA SER A 489 1.25 6.02 19.05
C SER A 489 1.51 4.60 18.52
N PHE A 490 2.01 4.47 17.28
CA PHE A 490 2.34 3.19 16.65
C PHE A 490 3.76 2.70 16.97
N VAL A 491 4.67 3.61 17.34
CA VAL A 491 6.10 3.34 17.53
C VAL A 491 6.37 2.20 18.51
N SER A 492 5.51 2.05 19.51
CA SER A 492 5.66 0.99 20.50
C SER A 492 5.58 -0.41 19.90
N PHE A 493 4.82 -0.66 18.83
CA PHE A 493 4.60 -2.01 18.26
C PHE A 493 4.93 -2.14 16.77
N SER A 494 5.27 -1.03 16.11
CA SER A 494 5.58 -0.97 14.68
C SER A 494 6.91 -0.25 14.46
N PRO A 495 8.04 -0.99 14.36
CA PRO A 495 9.32 -0.44 13.94
C PRO A 495 9.25 0.31 12.59
N ALA A 496 8.37 -0.08 11.67
CA ALA A 496 8.13 0.68 10.44
C ALA A 496 7.67 2.13 10.72
N CYS A 497 6.72 2.29 11.64
CA CYS A 497 6.26 3.61 12.07
C CYS A 497 7.34 4.37 12.85
N GLN A 498 8.23 3.66 13.57
CA GLN A 498 9.41 4.27 14.19
C GLN A 498 10.38 4.85 13.15
N GLY A 499 10.57 4.15 12.02
CA GLY A 499 11.31 4.68 10.87
C GLY A 499 10.72 5.99 10.37
N LEU A 500 9.42 6.00 10.08
CA LEU A 500 8.70 7.20 9.62
C LEU A 500 8.78 8.37 10.63
N ASP A 501 8.66 8.10 11.93
CA ASP A 501 8.77 9.14 12.98
C ASP A 501 10.16 9.78 12.97
N ARG A 502 11.22 8.98 12.85
CA ARG A 502 12.59 9.49 12.71
C ARG A 502 12.77 10.33 11.45
N THR A 503 12.13 9.96 10.33
CA THR A 503 12.19 10.69 9.06
C THR A 503 11.50 12.05 9.16
N LEU A 504 10.31 12.12 9.78
CA LEU A 504 9.64 13.39 10.06
C LEU A 504 10.43 14.25 11.05
N ASP A 505 11.05 13.64 12.07
CA ASP A 505 11.89 14.35 13.03
C ASP A 505 13.09 15.02 12.35
N LYS A 506 13.78 14.30 11.45
CA LYS A 506 14.86 14.87 10.63
C LYS A 506 14.36 15.99 9.73
N MET A 507 13.23 15.77 9.04
CA MET A 507 12.63 16.78 8.16
C MET A 507 12.25 18.06 8.91
N THR A 508 11.72 17.93 10.13
CA THR A 508 11.37 19.07 10.99
C THR A 508 12.61 19.87 11.38
N ARG A 509 13.72 19.20 11.73
CA ARG A 509 14.99 19.87 12.07
C ARG A 509 15.51 20.68 10.88
N ILE A 510 15.55 20.08 9.69
CA ILE A 510 15.97 20.75 8.45
C ILE A 510 15.06 21.94 8.14
N ALA A 511 13.74 21.75 8.22
CA ALA A 511 12.75 22.81 8.02
C ALA A 511 12.93 23.98 9.01
N SER A 512 13.37 23.69 10.24
CA SER A 512 13.61 24.69 11.28
C SER A 512 15.00 25.34 11.26
N GLY A 513 15.96 24.86 10.47
CA GLY A 513 17.33 25.39 10.48
C GLY A 513 18.05 25.39 11.84
N SER A 514 17.54 24.64 12.83
CA SER A 514 18.03 24.59 14.21
C SER A 514 18.01 23.15 14.73
N GLU A 515 18.99 22.79 15.57
CA GLU A 515 19.02 21.48 16.26
C GLU A 515 17.94 21.38 17.35
N LYS A 516 17.45 22.50 17.87
CA LYS A 516 16.36 22.58 18.85
C LYS A 516 15.11 23.14 18.16
N VAL A 517 14.12 22.27 17.97
CA VAL A 517 12.79 22.66 17.47
C VAL A 517 12.04 23.33 18.63
N ASP A 518 11.97 24.65 18.62
CA ASP A 518 11.11 25.38 19.53
C ASP A 518 9.64 25.21 19.11
N PHE A 519 8.73 25.01 20.08
CA PHE A 519 7.30 24.99 19.79
C PHE A 519 6.80 26.35 19.30
N ASP A 520 7.56 27.43 19.52
CA ASP A 520 7.29 28.79 19.01
C ASP A 520 7.89 29.08 17.62
N TRP A 521 8.31 28.05 16.88
CA TRP A 521 8.81 28.21 15.51
C TRP A 521 7.81 28.92 14.58
N GLU A 522 8.18 30.11 14.08
CA GLU A 522 7.49 30.88 13.05
C GLU A 522 8.43 31.15 11.86
N PRO A 523 8.49 30.24 10.88
CA PRO A 523 9.40 30.39 9.75
C PRO A 523 8.90 31.50 8.82
N SER A 524 9.82 32.35 8.39
CA SER A 524 9.66 33.18 7.17
C SER A 524 10.06 32.42 5.90
N LYS A 525 10.76 31.29 6.04
CA LYS A 525 11.21 30.38 4.98
C LYS A 525 11.30 28.95 5.53
N ILE A 526 11.01 27.94 4.72
CA ILE A 526 11.12 26.52 5.09
C ILE A 526 12.03 25.81 4.08
N HIS A 527 12.92 24.97 4.60
CA HIS A 527 13.79 24.10 3.80
C HIS A 527 13.26 22.67 3.84
N LEU A 528 12.85 22.12 2.70
CA LEU A 528 12.32 20.74 2.60
C LEU A 528 13.34 19.84 1.91
N SER A 529 13.80 18.79 2.61
CA SER A 529 14.69 17.78 2.03
C SER A 529 13.94 16.93 1.00
N ILE A 530 14.44 16.90 -0.24
CA ILE A 530 13.87 16.10 -1.34
C ILE A 530 13.94 14.60 -1.03
N PRO A 531 15.09 14.03 -0.58
CA PRO A 531 15.18 12.62 -0.24
C PRO A 531 14.20 12.18 0.86
N LEU A 532 14.11 12.95 1.96
CA LEU A 532 13.20 12.60 3.06
C LEU A 532 11.73 12.70 2.64
N MET A 533 11.38 13.62 1.74
CA MET A 533 10.02 13.73 1.22
C MET A 533 9.66 12.52 0.35
N TRP A 534 10.59 12.05 -0.50
CA TRP A 534 10.38 10.82 -1.25
C TRP A 534 10.28 9.59 -0.35
N GLU A 535 11.06 9.54 0.73
CA GLU A 535 11.00 8.46 1.73
C GLU A 535 9.60 8.37 2.35
N VAL A 536 9.00 9.52 2.73
CA VAL A 536 7.63 9.57 3.23
C VAL A 536 6.63 9.21 2.13
N LEU A 537 6.71 9.77 0.93
CA LEU A 537 5.69 9.57 -0.11
C LEU A 537 5.70 8.15 -0.73
N GLN A 538 6.85 7.48 -0.78
CA GLN A 538 6.96 6.15 -1.42
C GLN A 538 6.73 4.97 -0.47
N ILE A 539 6.86 5.16 0.85
CA ILE A 539 7.06 4.07 1.83
C ILE A 539 8.00 3.00 1.26
N ASN A 540 9.24 3.40 0.97
CA ASN A 540 10.24 2.39 0.74
C ASN A 540 10.69 1.89 2.11
N ASN A 541 10.07 0.79 2.56
CA ASN A 541 10.59 -0.05 3.65
C ASN A 541 11.91 -0.73 3.20
N SER A 542 12.90 0.07 2.80
CA SER A 542 14.24 -0.38 2.48
C SER A 542 15.03 -0.43 3.78
N PRO A 543 15.76 -1.53 4.06
CA PRO A 543 16.62 -1.60 5.22
C PRO A 543 17.68 -0.52 5.08
N ARG A 544 17.77 0.31 6.11
CA ARG A 544 18.86 1.27 6.23
C ARG A 544 20.16 0.46 6.37
N ALA A 545 21.24 0.94 5.76
CA ALA A 545 22.57 0.31 5.78
C ALA A 545 23.20 0.16 7.20
N GLU A 546 22.46 0.47 8.26
CA GLU A 546 22.90 0.45 9.66
C GLU A 546 22.45 -0.81 10.43
N GLU A 547 21.66 -1.71 9.83
CA GLU A 547 21.31 -2.99 10.48
C GLU A 547 22.41 -4.05 10.27
N PRO A 548 22.85 -4.76 11.34
CA PRO A 548 23.87 -5.80 11.23
C PRO A 548 23.41 -6.91 10.27
N ALA A 549 24.36 -7.40 9.47
CA ALA A 549 24.18 -8.35 8.36
C ALA A 549 23.53 -9.71 8.69
N THR A 550 23.12 -9.95 9.94
CA THR A 550 22.51 -11.21 10.40
C THR A 550 21.03 -11.37 10.04
N ALA A 551 20.34 -10.31 9.57
CA ALA A 551 18.91 -10.35 9.24
C ALA A 551 18.59 -10.16 7.73
N ALA A 552 19.61 -10.14 6.87
CA ALA A 552 19.41 -9.95 5.44
C ALA A 552 18.98 -11.28 4.77
N LEU A 553 17.83 -11.27 4.06
CA LEU A 553 17.34 -12.42 3.30
C LEU A 553 18.32 -12.85 2.19
N LEU A 554 18.98 -11.88 1.56
CA LEU A 554 19.86 -12.08 0.43
C LEU A 554 21.32 -11.95 0.85
N HIS A 555 22.18 -12.81 0.30
CA HIS A 555 23.62 -12.68 0.47
C HIS A 555 24.09 -11.29 -0.01
N PRO A 556 25.10 -10.66 0.64
CA PRO A 556 25.56 -9.31 0.29
C PRO A 556 25.94 -9.12 -1.18
N THR A 557 26.37 -10.17 -1.89
CA THR A 557 26.67 -10.14 -3.33
C THR A 557 25.47 -9.88 -4.23
N LEU A 558 24.25 -10.09 -3.71
CA LEU A 558 22.98 -9.84 -4.40
C LEU A 558 22.31 -8.56 -3.92
N SER A 559 22.87 -7.90 -2.90
CA SER A 559 22.37 -6.61 -2.43
C SER A 559 22.82 -5.53 -3.41
N PRO A 560 21.90 -4.67 -3.91
CA PRO A 560 22.30 -3.56 -4.76
C PRO A 560 23.29 -2.67 -4.00
N MET A 561 24.34 -2.18 -4.68
CA MET A 561 25.21 -1.15 -4.12
C MET A 561 24.35 0.09 -3.84
N VAL A 562 24.00 0.30 -2.57
CA VAL A 562 23.45 1.58 -2.11
C VAL A 562 24.64 2.52 -2.06
N PHE A 563 24.82 3.34 -3.11
CA PHE A 563 25.66 4.50 -2.98
C PHE A 563 25.01 5.41 -1.94
N PRO A 564 25.69 5.79 -0.86
CA PRO A 564 25.18 6.83 0.01
C PRO A 564 25.11 8.09 -0.85
N GLU A 565 23.91 8.50 -1.28
CA GLU A 565 23.73 9.89 -1.65
C GLU A 565 23.95 10.66 -0.35
N ASP A 566 24.95 11.55 -0.34
CA ASP A 566 25.18 12.48 0.75
C ASP A 566 23.88 13.22 1.04
N THR A 567 23.20 12.82 2.11
CA THR A 567 21.96 13.44 2.58
C THR A 567 22.19 14.89 3.02
N ASP A 568 23.46 15.28 3.14
CA ASP A 568 23.94 16.61 3.52
C ASP A 568 24.29 17.50 2.31
N ASN A 569 24.03 17.08 1.06
CA ASN A 569 24.28 17.92 -0.10
C ASN A 569 23.22 19.06 -0.17
N PRO A 570 23.59 20.35 -0.11
CA PRO A 570 22.63 21.46 -0.09
C PRO A 570 21.78 21.57 -1.37
N SER A 571 22.19 20.94 -2.48
CA SER A 571 21.39 20.82 -3.71
C SER A 571 20.16 19.92 -3.58
N SER A 572 20.05 19.15 -2.49
CA SER A 572 18.96 18.19 -2.24
C SER A 572 17.83 18.75 -1.39
N THR A 573 17.80 20.08 -1.21
CA THR A 573 16.83 20.78 -0.36
C THR A 573 16.07 21.84 -1.16
N LEU A 574 14.75 21.91 -0.99
CA LEU A 574 13.87 22.91 -1.57
C LEU A 574 13.68 24.08 -0.60
N GLU A 575 14.02 25.29 -1.02
CA GLU A 575 13.67 26.51 -0.29
C GLU A 575 12.25 26.93 -0.67
N ILE A 576 11.35 26.95 0.32
CA ILE A 576 9.98 27.46 0.20
C ILE A 576 9.91 28.78 0.96
N ILE A 577 9.73 29.88 0.22
CA ILE A 577 9.71 31.24 0.81
C ILE A 577 8.31 31.55 1.37
N VAL A 578 7.27 31.45 0.54
CA VAL A 578 5.88 31.61 0.97
C VAL A 578 5.01 30.64 0.19
N ALA A 579 4.22 29.83 0.91
CA ALA A 579 3.19 29.02 0.29
C ALA A 579 1.97 29.90 -0.02
N MET A 580 1.52 29.90 -1.29
CA MET A 580 0.26 30.55 -1.66
C MET A 580 -0.88 29.96 -0.82
N SER A 581 -1.69 30.83 -0.23
CA SER A 581 -2.78 30.45 0.66
C SER A 581 -4.06 30.27 -0.16
N PRO A 582 -4.55 29.04 -0.33
CA PRO A 582 -5.83 28.81 -1.00
C PRO A 582 -6.98 29.37 -0.14
N GLU A 583 -8.00 29.94 -0.77
CA GLU A 583 -9.25 30.32 -0.10
C GLU A 583 -10.09 29.06 0.13
N ILE A 584 -10.05 28.51 1.34
CA ILE A 584 -10.80 27.29 1.68
C ILE A 584 -11.69 27.56 2.89
N THR A 585 -13.00 27.48 2.68
CA THR A 585 -13.96 27.25 3.75
C THR A 585 -14.19 25.74 3.83
N VAL A 586 -13.57 25.08 4.83
CA VAL A 586 -13.73 23.63 4.99
C VAL A 586 -15.11 23.36 5.59
N ASN A 587 -16.07 22.94 4.76
CA ASN A 587 -17.30 22.32 5.25
C ASN A 587 -16.96 20.91 5.76
N THR A 588 -17.32 20.64 7.01
CA THR A 588 -17.00 19.38 7.70
C THR A 588 -18.20 18.50 7.92
N ALA A 589 -19.38 18.98 7.53
CA ALA A 589 -20.62 18.28 7.79
C ALA A 589 -20.76 17.02 6.92
N ASP A 590 -20.02 16.94 5.82
CA ASP A 590 -20.27 16.01 4.70
C ASP A 590 -19.17 14.97 4.44
N GLY A 591 -18.21 14.84 5.36
CA GLY A 591 -17.09 13.90 5.18
C GLY A 591 -16.09 14.30 4.08
N GLY A 592 -16.26 15.44 3.40
CA GLY A 592 -15.51 15.77 2.20
C GLY A 592 -15.88 14.91 0.99
N SER A 593 -17.00 14.19 1.07
CA SER A 593 -17.52 13.26 0.03
C SER A 593 -19.02 13.43 -0.20
N ALA A 594 -19.58 14.62 0.09
CA ALA A 594 -21.01 14.89 -0.09
C ALA A 594 -21.44 14.53 -1.51
N ALA A 595 -22.43 13.65 -1.63
CA ALA A 595 -23.07 13.44 -2.91
C ALA A 595 -24.24 14.40 -3.08
N HIS A 596 -24.40 14.89 -4.31
CA HIS A 596 -25.58 15.66 -4.65
C HIS A 596 -26.82 14.74 -4.63
N ILE A 597 -27.67 14.90 -3.63
CA ILE A 597 -28.94 14.17 -3.55
C ILE A 597 -29.94 14.89 -4.47
N PRO A 598 -30.53 14.23 -5.47
CA PRO A 598 -31.58 14.83 -6.28
C PRO A 598 -32.75 15.28 -5.38
N PRO A 599 -33.32 16.48 -5.60
CA PRO A 599 -34.46 16.91 -4.81
C PRO A 599 -35.60 15.89 -4.92
N HIS A 600 -36.14 15.47 -3.78
CA HIS A 600 -37.25 14.53 -3.73
C HIS A 600 -38.48 15.21 -4.34
N VAL A 601 -38.73 15.00 -5.62
CA VAL A 601 -39.96 15.44 -6.26
C VAL A 601 -41.07 14.53 -5.70
N PRO A 602 -42.05 15.04 -4.93
CA PRO A 602 -43.16 14.21 -4.51
C PRO A 602 -43.87 13.73 -5.77
N ARG A 603 -43.89 12.41 -5.95
CA ARG A 603 -44.56 11.75 -7.07
C ARG A 603 -46.05 11.97 -6.86
N VAL A 604 -46.62 13.01 -7.46
CA VAL A 604 -48.07 13.23 -7.45
C VAL A 604 -48.67 12.07 -8.25
N SER A 605 -49.18 11.08 -7.55
CA SER A 605 -49.99 10.01 -8.14
C SER A 605 -51.22 10.65 -8.79
N SER A 606 -51.23 10.69 -10.12
CA SER A 606 -52.35 11.17 -10.91
C SER A 606 -53.52 10.17 -10.81
N LEU A 607 -54.40 10.38 -9.83
CA LEU A 607 -55.78 9.90 -9.89
C LEU A 607 -56.66 11.04 -10.42
N PRO A 608 -57.60 10.78 -11.35
CA PRO A 608 -58.43 11.84 -11.91
C PRO A 608 -59.55 12.20 -10.92
N ALA A 609 -59.46 13.38 -10.31
CA ALA A 609 -60.57 13.99 -9.59
C ALA A 609 -61.12 15.17 -10.40
N SER A 610 -62.42 15.15 -10.63
CA SER A 610 -63.22 16.13 -11.36
C SER A 610 -63.23 17.52 -10.68
N PRO A 611 -63.59 18.60 -11.40
CA PRO A 611 -63.21 19.96 -11.05
C PRO A 611 -64.20 20.59 -10.09
N THR A 612 -63.73 21.40 -9.13
CA THR A 612 -64.48 22.55 -8.61
C THR A 612 -63.57 23.54 -7.89
N SER A 613 -63.48 24.72 -8.51
CA SER A 613 -63.47 26.07 -7.92
C SER A 613 -62.39 26.53 -6.92
N ASN A 614 -61.77 27.62 -7.36
CA ASN A 614 -61.34 28.81 -6.61
C ASN A 614 -59.86 28.96 -6.25
N ALA A 615 -59.17 29.52 -7.25
CA ALA A 615 -58.11 30.52 -7.18
C ALA A 615 -57.97 31.28 -5.85
N GLY A 616 -56.80 31.10 -5.24
CA GLY A 616 -56.08 32.11 -4.47
C GLY A 616 -54.66 32.16 -5.04
N ALA A 617 -54.38 33.19 -5.85
CA ALA A 617 -53.07 33.40 -6.43
C ALA A 617 -52.13 33.96 -5.37
N ASP A 618 -51.25 33.13 -4.81
CA ASP A 618 -50.09 33.61 -4.07
C ASP A 618 -48.85 33.55 -4.95
N LYS A 619 -48.25 34.73 -5.12
CA LYS A 619 -46.99 34.97 -5.81
C LYS A 619 -45.91 34.07 -5.25
N LEU A 620 -45.32 33.22 -6.10
CA LEU A 620 -44.01 32.63 -5.89
C LEU A 620 -42.96 33.76 -5.92
N VAL A 621 -42.70 34.36 -4.76
CA VAL A 621 -41.48 35.11 -4.51
C VAL A 621 -40.45 34.10 -4.02
N ALA A 622 -39.36 33.94 -4.77
CA ALA A 622 -38.20 33.18 -4.30
C ALA A 622 -37.62 33.87 -3.05
N PRO A 623 -37.40 33.17 -1.93
CA PRO A 623 -36.64 33.75 -0.84
C PRO A 623 -35.19 33.88 -1.31
N ALA A 624 -34.73 35.12 -1.47
CA ALA A 624 -33.32 35.42 -1.36
C ALA A 624 -32.89 35.11 0.09
N ASP A 625 -31.71 34.53 0.23
CA ASP A 625 -30.96 34.32 1.47
C ASP A 625 -31.53 33.33 2.48
N SER A 626 -31.09 32.07 2.37
CA SER A 626 -31.06 31.16 3.53
C SER A 626 -30.04 30.02 3.33
N LEU A 627 -28.76 30.35 3.16
CA LEU A 627 -27.65 29.39 3.28
C LEU A 627 -26.48 29.87 4.16
N MET A 628 -26.66 30.95 4.93
CA MET A 628 -25.58 31.54 5.75
C MET A 628 -25.86 31.59 7.26
N ALA A 629 -26.93 30.98 7.74
CA ALA A 629 -27.19 30.92 9.18
C ALA A 629 -27.92 29.62 9.51
N ASN A 630 -27.20 28.63 10.03
CA ASN A 630 -27.66 27.59 10.97
C ASN A 630 -26.60 26.48 11.12
N THR A 631 -25.53 26.77 11.85
CA THR A 631 -24.66 25.74 12.44
C THR A 631 -24.41 26.08 13.92
N PRO A 632 -25.33 25.70 14.83
CA PRO A 632 -25.35 26.19 16.22
C PRO A 632 -24.28 25.61 17.17
N TRP A 633 -23.17 25.04 16.68
CA TRP A 633 -22.17 24.38 17.54
C TRP A 633 -20.73 24.84 17.32
N LEU A 634 -20.52 26.04 16.76
CA LEU A 634 -19.17 26.62 16.62
C LEU A 634 -18.78 27.57 17.77
N TRP A 635 -19.64 27.78 18.77
CA TRP A 635 -19.42 28.75 19.84
C TRP A 635 -19.79 28.18 21.22
N THR A 636 -18.96 27.28 21.75
CA THR A 636 -18.94 27.06 23.20
C THR A 636 -17.90 27.98 23.83
N ASP A 637 -18.43 29.01 24.46
CA ASP A 637 -17.76 29.91 25.39
C ASP A 637 -17.03 29.10 26.50
N PRO A 638 -15.72 29.31 26.72
CA PRO A 638 -14.99 28.70 27.83
C PRO A 638 -15.49 29.12 29.22
N ALA A 639 -16.37 30.12 29.34
CA ALA A 639 -16.85 30.63 30.62
C ALA A 639 -18.04 29.87 31.24
N GLN A 640 -18.53 28.78 30.63
CA GLN A 640 -19.67 28.00 31.18
C GLN A 640 -19.29 26.81 32.08
N PHE A 641 -18.05 26.72 32.55
CA PHE A 641 -17.61 25.74 33.56
C PHE A 641 -16.94 26.39 34.79
N VAL A 642 -17.53 27.46 35.31
CA VAL A 642 -17.20 27.96 36.66
C VAL A 642 -18.46 27.96 37.50
N ASP A 643 -18.82 26.79 38.03
CA ASP A 643 -19.35 26.67 39.38
C ASP A 643 -19.36 25.19 39.83
N MET A 644 -18.25 24.75 40.43
CA MET A 644 -18.28 23.76 41.50
C MET A 644 -16.95 23.85 42.26
N GLU A 645 -17.04 24.31 43.50
CA GLU A 645 -15.92 24.47 44.43
C GLU A 645 -15.05 23.20 44.57
N PRO A 646 -13.72 23.35 44.73
CA PRO A 646 -12.81 22.28 45.12
C PRO A 646 -12.58 22.28 46.63
N LEU A 647 -12.72 21.12 47.29
CA LEU A 647 -12.30 20.92 48.66
C LEU A 647 -10.75 20.71 48.72
N GLY A 648 -10.03 21.67 49.31
CA GLY A 648 -8.85 21.40 50.18
C GLY A 648 -7.42 21.56 49.65
N TYR A 649 -6.86 22.79 49.76
CA TYR A 649 -5.53 23.24 50.29
C TYR A 649 -4.20 22.46 50.07
N PRO A 650 -3.00 23.11 50.10
CA PRO A 650 -2.60 24.40 49.49
C PRO A 650 -1.13 24.50 48.95
N GLU A 651 -0.88 25.66 48.31
CA GLU A 651 0.35 26.48 48.30
C GLU A 651 1.62 26.05 47.52
N SER A 652 1.96 26.84 46.48
CA SER A 652 3.02 27.86 46.60
C SER A 652 2.94 28.91 45.47
N GLU A 653 2.84 30.18 45.86
CA GLU A 653 2.83 31.37 45.01
C GLU A 653 4.22 31.68 44.42
N SER A 654 4.25 32.31 43.23
CA SER A 654 5.13 33.45 43.00
C SER A 654 4.53 34.43 41.98
N THR A 655 4.63 35.70 42.35
CA THR A 655 3.91 36.91 41.92
C THR A 655 4.61 37.71 40.80
N MET A 656 3.81 38.63 40.23
CA MET A 656 4.12 39.80 39.37
C MET A 656 4.14 39.57 37.85
N GLY A 657 3.51 40.41 37.00
CA GLY A 657 2.81 41.66 37.23
C GLY A 657 2.00 42.07 35.99
N ASN A 658 0.85 42.70 36.25
CA ASN A 658 -0.16 43.12 35.28
C ASN A 658 0.27 44.44 34.60
N VAL A 659 0.18 44.52 33.26
CA VAL A 659 0.16 45.79 32.51
C VAL A 659 -0.98 45.72 31.51
N ASP A 660 -2.06 46.42 31.83
CA ASP A 660 -3.23 46.65 30.99
C ASP A 660 -2.89 47.47 29.75
N GLY A 661 -3.47 47.09 28.60
CA GLY A 661 -3.48 47.94 27.41
C GLY A 661 -3.66 47.21 26.07
N PHE A 662 -4.72 46.41 25.90
CA PHE A 662 -5.17 46.01 24.56
C PHE A 662 -6.69 46.19 24.42
N SER A 663 -7.05 47.30 23.77
CA SER A 663 -8.39 47.58 23.30
C SER A 663 -8.80 46.55 22.24
N ALA A 664 -9.80 45.74 22.54
CA ALA A 664 -10.35 44.72 21.66
C ALA A 664 -11.20 45.37 20.55
N TRP A 665 -10.90 45.02 19.30
CA TRP A 665 -11.40 45.63 18.06
C TRP A 665 -12.51 44.81 17.38
N TRP A 666 -13.59 44.50 18.11
CA TRP A 666 -14.77 43.83 17.51
C TRP A 666 -16.02 44.72 17.41
N ASP A 667 -15.87 46.03 17.57
CA ASP A 667 -16.97 46.95 17.32
C ASP A 667 -16.91 47.52 15.89
N ILE A 668 -18.09 47.65 15.29
CA ILE A 668 -18.45 48.07 13.92
C ILE A 668 -18.38 46.92 12.90
N GLY A 669 -19.48 46.47 12.27
CA GLY A 669 -20.76 47.12 11.99
C GLY A 669 -20.98 47.11 10.47
N ASN A 670 -22.14 46.60 10.05
CA ASN A 670 -22.59 46.46 8.66
C ASN A 670 -22.25 47.63 7.72
N LEU A 671 -21.70 47.31 6.55
CA LEU A 671 -22.11 47.80 5.21
C LEU A 671 -21.57 46.88 4.12
#